data_AF-J1JNJ1-F1
#
_entry.id   AF-J1JNJ1-F1
#
_cell.length_a   1.000
_cell.length_b   1.000
_cell.length_c   1.000
_cell.angle_alpha   90.00
_cell.angle_beta   90.00
_cell.angle_gamma   90.00
#
_symmetry.space_group_name_H-M   'P 1'
#
loop_
_entity.id
_entity.type
_entity.pdbx_description
1 polymer ?
#
loop_
_entity_poly.entity_id
_entity_poly.type
_entity_poly.pdbx_seq_one_letter_code
_entity_poly.pdbx_strand_id
1 'polypeptide(L)'
;MKKISFYNDSTRKPYNHSSYEDYRHGFMMDIHKTNIIGNKKHLAPEQQTILTMDAPSSFTAPQTKNLQNTLLPKEKTVPLETQPPSLKNQEKKISPRHFMYPNSVTLKNKYGITDYGKFQMQCAHDSAKAIINLRQEAPPQKLTSAYLLYIHHTLFKNTFEWAGKTREKPFTFKDGTVACMSEMKKANISFASGNKIQEGLENLDRTLAEKNYLKGLTREAFVENAAEIMIQLNYTHPFREGNGRTQRMFFEKLAEIASHKLDFSLVTEERMNLASIASLQSGDSEPMKHLFDDISNPEKTLILKEFMDHMKKIGVKNMKERLVLTAKEEETHTGFYRGGGANGFMIDVKGTFIIGDKKHLAPEQLKTLKIGDAITFTVPKVQDLQQILIPKEKIAPLTKEKIIERIKEHPSIQARKQTIESLCKTVYGNPYILEEKFEKIHEDPLEGEKLACQIIECPKSISKLAGIKIGSIINNARARAEDNILSLCIAIDRYADTFKEVKQDILQNHFAEQRRCEQLVEVPGEWMKDLCSLSKEQQQEALSQSRELRAEIRAYSAKINTRLSASEHEAIKENNYEKLAKTIGTSLSKAQEITKIVQSVKEIRQSIPDREFSCHTFDEQSAQNLLQSIKENSYEKYIKILNPTAMKTEKTTEIVMHKKTIQQLIQPRKTEHTRAMSI
;
A
#
# COMPACT_ATOMS: atom_id res chain seq x y z
N MET A 1 11.23 28.53 1.10
CA MET A 1 12.00 28.62 -0.17
C MET A 1 13.39 28.03 0.03
N LYS A 2 13.74 26.96 -0.70
CA LYS A 2 15.10 26.66 -1.20
C LYS A 2 15.00 25.42 -2.10
N LYS A 3 15.35 25.58 -3.38
CA LYS A 3 15.47 24.46 -4.34
C LYS A 3 16.72 23.65 -3.99
N ILE A 4 16.64 22.33 -4.06
CA ILE A 4 17.83 21.47 -4.12
C ILE A 4 17.84 20.83 -5.51
N SER A 5 18.88 21.15 -6.28
CA SER A 5 19.14 20.57 -7.60
C SER A 5 19.79 19.19 -7.44
N PHE A 6 19.37 18.22 -8.25
CA PHE A 6 20.21 17.05 -8.52
C PHE A 6 21.05 17.29 -9.79
N TYR A 7 22.28 16.80 -9.73
CA TYR A 7 23.30 16.98 -10.75
C TYR A 7 22.89 16.37 -12.10
N ASN A 8 23.26 17.08 -13.16
CA ASN A 8 23.28 16.55 -14.52
C ASN A 8 24.66 15.91 -14.73
N ASP A 9 24.71 14.62 -15.09
CA ASP A 9 25.89 14.05 -15.75
C ASP A 9 25.46 13.43 -17.09
N SER A 10 26.23 13.70 -18.13
CA SER A 10 25.72 13.89 -19.49
C SER A 10 26.47 13.05 -20.52
N THR A 11 26.28 11.73 -20.48
CA THR A 11 26.87 10.80 -21.46
C THR A 11 25.91 9.72 -21.99
N ARG A 12 24.88 10.12 -22.76
CA ARG A 12 24.31 9.27 -23.85
C ARG A 12 23.48 10.09 -24.85
N LYS A 13 23.74 9.87 -26.15
CA LYS A 13 23.10 10.57 -27.27
C LYS A 13 21.66 10.09 -27.51
N PRO A 14 20.77 10.94 -28.06
CA PRO A 14 19.39 10.57 -28.37
C PRO A 14 19.28 9.74 -29.65
N TYR A 15 18.42 8.72 -29.62
CA TYR A 15 17.91 8.06 -30.83
C TYR A 15 16.59 8.73 -31.24
N ASN A 16 16.42 8.99 -32.53
CA ASN A 16 15.18 9.52 -33.10
C ASN A 16 14.62 8.53 -34.13
N HIS A 17 13.29 8.38 -34.19
CA HIS A 17 12.62 7.40 -35.05
C HIS A 17 12.62 7.82 -36.53
N SER A 18 12.93 6.89 -37.44
CA SER A 18 12.06 6.57 -38.61
C SER A 18 12.68 5.47 -39.49
N SER A 19 12.06 4.30 -39.52
CA SER A 19 11.98 3.43 -40.69
C SER A 19 10.86 2.40 -40.47
N TYR A 20 9.79 2.48 -41.25
CA TYR A 20 8.78 1.43 -41.34
C TYR A 20 9.39 0.25 -42.12
N GLU A 21 9.47 -0.94 -41.52
CA GLU A 21 9.11 -2.25 -42.12
C GLU A 21 9.25 -3.39 -41.09
N ASP A 22 8.60 -4.51 -41.37
CA ASP A 22 8.66 -5.82 -40.69
C ASP A 22 8.34 -5.94 -39.19
N TYR A 23 7.04 -5.99 -38.88
CA TYR A 23 6.53 -6.74 -37.72
C TYR A 23 6.10 -8.17 -38.12
N ARG A 24 7.02 -9.13 -38.03
CA ARG A 24 6.69 -10.58 -38.03
C ARG A 24 7.69 -11.41 -37.20
N HIS A 25 7.12 -12.23 -36.32
CA HIS A 25 7.74 -13.24 -35.44
C HIS A 25 8.51 -12.72 -34.22
N GLY A 26 8.35 -13.45 -33.12
CA GLY A 26 8.95 -13.15 -31.83
C GLY A 26 10.35 -13.75 -31.69
N PHE A 27 11.09 -13.24 -30.71
CA PHE A 27 12.46 -13.69 -30.43
C PHE A 27 12.50 -14.91 -29.52
N MET A 28 13.28 -15.89 -29.96
CA MET A 28 14.01 -16.84 -29.12
C MET A 28 15.48 -16.35 -29.05
N MET A 29 16.19 -16.60 -27.95
CA MET A 29 17.62 -16.27 -27.81
C MET A 29 18.46 -17.23 -28.71
N ASP A 30 19.62 -16.90 -29.30
CA ASP A 30 20.87 -16.46 -28.65
C ASP A 30 22.05 -16.16 -29.64
N ILE A 31 23.08 -15.43 -29.16
CA ILE A 31 24.54 -15.52 -29.50
C ILE A 31 25.16 -15.00 -30.86
N HIS A 32 25.99 -13.94 -30.72
CA HIS A 32 27.27 -13.53 -31.38
C HIS A 32 27.48 -12.91 -32.80
N LYS A 33 28.28 -11.80 -32.77
CA LYS A 33 29.38 -11.32 -33.66
C LYS A 33 29.14 -10.38 -34.88
N THR A 34 29.51 -9.10 -34.66
CA THR A 34 30.33 -8.17 -35.50
C THR A 34 30.31 -8.27 -37.05
N ASN A 35 30.00 -7.15 -37.75
CA ASN A 35 31.03 -6.15 -38.13
C ASN A 35 30.51 -4.80 -38.70
N ILE A 36 31.44 -3.88 -38.97
CA ILE A 36 31.32 -2.43 -39.27
C ILE A 36 31.02 -2.10 -40.75
N ILE A 37 30.37 -0.95 -41.01
CA ILE A 37 30.47 0.05 -42.13
C ILE A 37 29.08 0.73 -42.27
N GLY A 38 28.87 2.05 -42.44
CA GLY A 38 29.79 3.18 -42.48
C GLY A 38 29.52 4.18 -43.62
N ASN A 39 28.54 5.09 -43.51
CA ASN A 39 28.60 6.40 -44.22
C ASN A 39 27.58 7.48 -43.73
N LYS A 40 27.89 8.75 -44.01
CA LYS A 40 27.13 9.96 -43.63
C LYS A 40 26.53 10.70 -44.85
N LYS A 41 25.43 11.44 -44.66
CA LYS A 41 25.03 12.77 -45.25
C LYS A 41 23.49 12.95 -45.17
N HIS A 42 22.86 14.13 -45.24
CA HIS A 42 23.11 15.46 -44.63
C HIS A 42 21.86 16.36 -44.94
N LEU A 43 21.34 17.16 -43.98
CA LEU A 43 20.30 18.24 -44.17
C LEU A 43 18.89 17.76 -44.65
N ALA A 44 17.76 18.47 -44.54
CA ALA A 44 17.27 19.63 -43.74
C ALA A 44 15.70 19.64 -43.78
N PRO A 45 14.96 20.45 -42.98
CA PRO A 45 13.57 20.14 -42.58
C PRO A 45 12.45 21.05 -43.15
N GLU A 46 11.25 20.93 -42.54
CA GLU A 46 10.00 21.75 -42.65
C GLU A 46 8.94 21.24 -43.67
N GLN A 47 7.62 21.39 -43.44
CA GLN A 47 6.88 22.34 -42.57
C GLN A 47 5.57 21.72 -42.03
N GLN A 48 5.06 22.22 -40.89
CA GLN A 48 3.72 21.87 -40.35
C GLN A 48 2.65 22.85 -40.83
N THR A 49 1.39 22.43 -40.91
CA THR A 49 0.23 23.34 -40.91
C THR A 49 -0.89 22.77 -40.05
N ILE A 50 -1.44 23.63 -39.18
CA ILE A 50 -2.48 23.32 -38.20
C ILE A 50 -3.80 23.92 -38.70
N LEU A 51 -4.90 23.18 -38.60
CA LEU A 51 -6.26 23.75 -38.69
C LEU A 51 -7.18 23.17 -37.59
N THR A 52 -7.46 24.05 -36.63
CA THR A 52 -8.69 24.15 -35.83
C THR A 52 -9.91 24.43 -36.72
N MET A 53 -11.19 24.27 -36.36
CA MET A 53 -11.92 23.80 -35.15
C MET A 53 -13.37 23.48 -35.61
N ASP A 54 -14.19 22.79 -34.78
CA ASP A 54 -15.55 23.21 -34.36
C ASP A 54 -16.49 22.08 -33.86
N ALA A 55 -17.55 22.50 -33.17
CA ALA A 55 -18.34 21.75 -32.19
C ALA A 55 -19.72 21.28 -32.72
N PRO A 56 -20.48 20.45 -31.97
CA PRO A 56 -21.46 19.53 -32.57
C PRO A 56 -22.92 20.00 -32.60
N SER A 57 -23.67 19.53 -33.60
CA SER A 57 -25.13 19.61 -33.67
C SER A 57 -25.81 18.44 -32.95
N SER A 58 -26.77 18.74 -32.09
CA SER A 58 -27.67 17.77 -31.44
C SER A 58 -28.68 17.16 -32.42
N PHE A 59 -29.09 15.91 -32.19
CA PHE A 59 -30.28 15.36 -32.85
C PHE A 59 -31.04 14.35 -31.98
N THR A 60 -32.36 14.47 -31.95
CA THR A 60 -33.29 13.72 -31.11
C THR A 60 -33.79 12.45 -31.82
N ALA A 61 -34.07 11.38 -31.08
CA ALA A 61 -34.53 10.11 -31.64
C ALA A 61 -36.05 10.06 -31.92
N PRO A 62 -36.52 9.48 -33.04
CA PRO A 62 -37.92 9.13 -33.23
C PRO A 62 -38.27 7.73 -32.69
N GLN A 63 -39.47 7.58 -32.17
CA GLN A 63 -40.01 6.34 -31.60
C GLN A 63 -40.59 5.39 -32.68
N THR A 64 -40.73 4.13 -32.29
CA THR A 64 -41.31 3.01 -33.06
C THR A 64 -42.78 3.21 -33.44
N LYS A 65 -43.15 2.87 -34.69
CA LYS A 65 -44.51 2.41 -35.05
C LYS A 65 -44.48 1.23 -36.03
N ASN A 66 -45.46 0.34 -35.85
CA ASN A 66 -45.66 -0.92 -36.58
C ASN A 66 -46.05 -0.70 -38.04
N LEU A 67 -45.81 -1.73 -38.88
CA LEU A 67 -46.71 -2.09 -39.99
C LEU A 67 -46.47 -3.55 -40.43
N GLN A 68 -47.45 -4.41 -40.14
CA GLN A 68 -47.67 -5.68 -40.86
C GLN A 68 -48.71 -5.44 -41.98
N ASN A 69 -48.72 -6.34 -42.97
CA ASN A 69 -49.72 -6.52 -44.04
C ASN A 69 -49.77 -5.51 -45.20
N THR A 70 -49.25 -5.93 -46.36
CA THR A 70 -49.92 -5.92 -47.69
C THR A 70 -49.01 -6.68 -48.68
N LEU A 71 -49.34 -7.94 -49.01
CA LEU A 71 -50.17 -8.42 -50.14
C LEU A 71 -49.52 -8.26 -51.53
N LEU A 72 -49.33 -9.42 -52.18
CA LEU A 72 -48.83 -9.62 -53.55
C LEU A 72 -49.89 -9.28 -54.63
N PRO A 73 -49.47 -8.84 -55.83
CA PRO A 73 -50.19 -9.07 -57.08
C PRO A 73 -49.55 -10.17 -57.95
N LYS A 74 -50.34 -10.69 -58.90
CA LYS A 74 -50.11 -11.93 -59.66
C LYS A 74 -49.27 -11.79 -60.94
N GLU A 75 -48.81 -12.94 -61.42
CA GLU A 75 -48.07 -13.21 -62.66
C GLU A 75 -48.82 -12.87 -63.96
N LYS A 76 -48.06 -12.70 -65.05
CA LYS A 76 -48.48 -12.93 -66.44
C LYS A 76 -47.40 -13.68 -67.21
N THR A 77 -47.81 -14.68 -67.98
CA THR A 77 -47.05 -15.47 -68.98
C THR A 77 -47.44 -14.99 -70.40
N VAL A 78 -46.84 -15.31 -71.55
CA VAL A 78 -45.65 -16.07 -72.05
C VAL A 78 -45.39 -15.55 -73.50
N PRO A 79 -44.20 -15.60 -74.16
CA PRO A 79 -43.42 -16.82 -74.40
C PRO A 79 -41.87 -16.70 -74.47
N LEU A 80 -41.28 -17.85 -74.84
CA LEU A 80 -39.91 -18.33 -74.78
C LEU A 80 -38.93 -17.75 -75.83
N GLU A 81 -37.64 -17.90 -75.50
CA GLU A 81 -36.52 -18.20 -76.41
C GLU A 81 -35.68 -17.06 -77.07
N THR A 82 -34.63 -16.64 -76.36
CA THR A 82 -33.24 -16.68 -76.87
C THR A 82 -32.29 -16.66 -75.67
N GLN A 83 -31.24 -17.51 -75.68
CA GLN A 83 -30.42 -17.76 -74.49
C GLN A 83 -29.51 -16.57 -74.12
N PRO A 84 -29.55 -16.06 -72.88
CA PRO A 84 -28.46 -15.27 -72.32
C PRO A 84 -27.28 -16.18 -71.91
N PRO A 85 -26.04 -15.66 -71.77
CA PRO A 85 -24.88 -16.46 -71.41
C PRO A 85 -25.04 -17.19 -70.07
N SER A 86 -24.48 -18.39 -70.00
CA SER A 86 -24.59 -19.31 -68.86
C SER A 86 -24.36 -18.67 -67.49
N LEU A 87 -25.20 -19.06 -66.52
CA LEU A 87 -25.15 -18.73 -65.07
C LEU A 87 -23.84 -19.15 -64.32
N LYS A 88 -22.76 -19.48 -65.03
CA LYS A 88 -21.49 -19.96 -64.45
C LYS A 88 -20.41 -18.88 -64.26
N ASN A 89 -20.66 -17.62 -64.65
CA ASN A 89 -19.70 -16.51 -64.53
C ASN A 89 -20.03 -15.48 -63.42
N GLN A 90 -20.94 -15.78 -62.49
CA GLN A 90 -21.32 -14.87 -61.39
C GLN A 90 -21.05 -15.41 -59.97
N GLU A 91 -20.20 -16.42 -59.82
CA GLU A 91 -19.46 -16.55 -58.56
C GLU A 91 -18.48 -15.37 -58.42
N LYS A 92 -18.95 -14.29 -57.80
CA LYS A 92 -18.08 -13.25 -57.23
C LYS A 92 -17.23 -13.89 -56.13
N LYS A 93 -16.10 -14.46 -56.56
CA LYS A 93 -15.19 -15.34 -55.81
C LYS A 93 -15.06 -14.94 -54.34
N ILE A 94 -15.82 -15.58 -53.46
CA ILE A 94 -15.89 -15.24 -52.03
C ILE A 94 -14.48 -15.39 -51.44
N SER A 95 -13.99 -14.35 -50.75
CA SER A 95 -12.60 -14.34 -50.29
C SER A 95 -12.41 -13.59 -48.97
N PRO A 96 -11.62 -14.13 -48.01
CA PRO A 96 -11.27 -13.41 -46.79
C PRO A 96 -10.43 -12.15 -47.06
N ARG A 97 -9.78 -12.05 -48.24
CA ARG A 97 -9.07 -10.84 -48.65
C ARG A 97 -10.00 -9.64 -48.88
N HIS A 98 -11.26 -9.88 -49.24
CA HIS A 98 -12.23 -8.80 -49.50
C HIS A 98 -12.63 -8.00 -48.25
N PHE A 99 -12.27 -8.44 -47.04
CA PHE A 99 -12.36 -7.62 -45.82
C PHE A 99 -11.36 -6.45 -45.77
N MET A 100 -10.30 -6.47 -46.58
CA MET A 100 -9.24 -5.45 -46.62
C MET A 100 -9.30 -4.65 -47.92
N TYR A 101 -8.71 -3.45 -47.92
CA TYR A 101 -8.48 -2.72 -49.17
C TYR A 101 -7.47 -3.47 -50.06
N PRO A 102 -7.56 -3.34 -51.40
CA PRO A 102 -6.53 -3.87 -52.30
C PRO A 102 -5.14 -3.41 -51.90
N ASN A 103 -4.17 -4.33 -51.92
CA ASN A 103 -2.76 -4.08 -51.57
C ASN A 103 -2.53 -3.45 -50.18
N SER A 104 -3.46 -3.63 -49.23
CA SER A 104 -3.37 -3.12 -47.87
C SER A 104 -3.67 -4.19 -46.82
N VAL A 105 -3.15 -4.00 -45.62
CA VAL A 105 -3.52 -4.75 -44.41
C VAL A 105 -4.71 -4.14 -43.66
N THR A 106 -5.13 -2.93 -44.05
CA THR A 106 -6.21 -2.18 -43.40
C THR A 106 -7.57 -2.71 -43.84
N LEU A 107 -8.45 -2.94 -42.85
CA LEU A 107 -9.83 -3.38 -43.07
C LEU A 107 -10.64 -2.29 -43.78
N LYS A 108 -11.50 -2.69 -44.72
CA LYS A 108 -12.48 -1.80 -45.35
C LYS A 108 -13.36 -1.16 -44.28
N ASN A 109 -13.39 0.17 -44.27
CA ASN A 109 -14.08 0.94 -43.24
C ASN A 109 -14.84 2.13 -43.84
N LYS A 110 -15.89 2.56 -43.14
CA LYS A 110 -16.81 3.62 -43.60
C LYS A 110 -16.16 5.00 -43.69
N TYR A 111 -14.96 5.18 -43.14
CA TYR A 111 -14.19 6.42 -43.23
C TYR A 111 -13.38 6.53 -44.54
N GLY A 112 -13.23 5.44 -45.30
CA GLY A 112 -12.35 5.40 -46.48
C GLY A 112 -10.85 5.40 -46.14
N ILE A 113 -10.45 5.22 -44.88
CA ILE A 113 -9.06 5.33 -44.44
C ILE A 113 -8.31 4.04 -44.75
N THR A 114 -7.29 4.11 -45.60
CA THR A 114 -6.39 2.99 -45.96
C THR A 114 -5.13 2.92 -45.09
N ASP A 115 -4.73 4.03 -44.47
CA ASP A 115 -3.61 4.11 -43.52
C ASP A 115 -3.96 3.38 -42.20
N TYR A 116 -3.14 2.43 -41.81
CA TYR A 116 -3.42 1.55 -40.67
C TYR A 116 -3.45 2.29 -39.32
N GLY A 117 -2.53 3.23 -39.09
CA GLY A 117 -2.42 3.96 -37.82
C GLY A 117 -3.57 4.95 -37.63
N LYS A 118 -3.92 5.70 -38.68
CA LYS A 118 -5.09 6.60 -38.70
C LYS A 118 -6.39 5.81 -38.54
N PHE A 119 -6.52 4.67 -39.22
CA PHE A 119 -7.67 3.78 -39.06
C PHE A 119 -7.81 3.27 -37.62
N GLN A 120 -6.71 2.79 -37.00
CA GLN A 120 -6.72 2.34 -35.60
C GLN A 120 -7.14 3.47 -34.65
N MET A 121 -6.61 4.69 -34.83
CA MET A 121 -6.95 5.84 -34.00
C MET A 121 -8.44 6.20 -34.10
N GLN A 122 -8.99 6.31 -35.31
CA GLN A 122 -10.41 6.63 -35.51
C GLN A 122 -11.34 5.51 -34.99
N CYS A 123 -11.00 4.24 -35.27
CA CYS A 123 -11.74 3.08 -34.76
C CYS A 123 -11.72 3.01 -33.22
N ALA A 124 -10.59 3.33 -32.58
CA ALA A 124 -10.50 3.41 -31.12
C ALA A 124 -11.37 4.55 -30.57
N HIS A 125 -11.36 5.73 -31.20
CA HIS A 125 -12.15 6.89 -30.79
C HIS A 125 -13.67 6.62 -30.84
N ASP A 126 -14.18 6.11 -31.97
CA ASP A 126 -15.62 5.87 -32.12
C ASP A 126 -16.10 4.68 -31.26
N SER A 127 -15.31 3.61 -31.15
CA SER A 127 -15.68 2.51 -30.25
C SER A 127 -15.61 2.90 -28.77
N ALA A 128 -14.73 3.82 -28.37
CA ALA A 128 -14.71 4.35 -27.00
C ALA A 128 -15.98 5.15 -26.68
N LYS A 129 -16.47 5.99 -27.61
CA LYS A 129 -17.78 6.67 -27.48
C LYS A 129 -18.93 5.67 -27.35
N ALA A 130 -18.94 4.63 -28.17
CA ALA A 130 -19.97 3.59 -28.12
C ALA A 130 -19.97 2.79 -26.80
N ILE A 131 -18.79 2.50 -26.23
CA ILE A 131 -18.65 1.85 -24.91
C ILE A 131 -19.31 2.69 -23.81
N ILE A 132 -19.13 4.02 -23.82
CA ILE A 132 -19.74 4.91 -22.82
C ILE A 132 -21.26 4.80 -22.86
N ASN A 133 -21.86 4.83 -24.05
CA ASN A 133 -23.31 4.71 -24.22
C ASN A 133 -23.83 3.32 -23.78
N LEU A 134 -23.18 2.23 -24.22
CA LEU A 134 -23.55 0.86 -23.86
C LEU A 134 -23.51 0.58 -22.36
N ARG A 135 -22.65 1.28 -21.59
CA ARG A 135 -22.63 1.17 -20.13
C ARG A 135 -23.87 1.80 -19.47
N GLN A 136 -24.42 2.87 -20.04
CA GLN A 136 -25.64 3.55 -19.57
C GLN A 136 -26.93 2.83 -20.01
N GLU A 137 -26.88 1.99 -21.05
CA GLU A 137 -28.01 1.15 -21.45
C GLU A 137 -28.31 0.10 -20.37
N ALA A 138 -29.57 -0.05 -19.98
CA ALA A 138 -29.98 -1.10 -19.06
C ALA A 138 -29.67 -2.49 -19.63
N PRO A 139 -29.25 -3.47 -18.80
CA PRO A 139 -28.98 -4.82 -19.27
C PRO A 139 -30.27 -5.48 -19.80
N PRO A 140 -30.17 -6.36 -20.82
CA PRO A 140 -31.33 -7.06 -21.35
C PRO A 140 -31.87 -8.09 -20.35
N GLN A 141 -33.18 -8.35 -20.37
CA GLN A 141 -33.80 -9.39 -19.53
C GLN A 141 -33.23 -10.79 -19.75
N LYS A 142 -32.73 -11.07 -20.97
CA LYS A 142 -32.02 -12.29 -21.35
C LYS A 142 -30.75 -11.90 -22.09
N LEU A 143 -29.60 -12.31 -21.57
CA LEU A 143 -28.31 -12.09 -22.20
C LEU A 143 -28.00 -13.25 -23.15
N THR A 144 -27.92 -12.99 -24.46
CA THR A 144 -27.73 -14.02 -25.49
C THR A 144 -26.75 -13.57 -26.58
N SER A 145 -26.38 -14.48 -27.47
CA SER A 145 -25.62 -14.27 -28.70
C SER A 145 -26.20 -13.13 -29.54
N ALA A 146 -27.53 -12.96 -29.57
CA ALA A 146 -28.18 -11.81 -30.22
C ALA A 146 -27.76 -10.47 -29.58
N TYR A 147 -27.60 -10.42 -28.26
CA TYR A 147 -27.07 -9.24 -27.56
C TYR A 147 -25.56 -9.07 -27.78
N LEU A 148 -24.78 -10.15 -27.88
CA LEU A 148 -23.37 -10.08 -28.30
C LEU A 148 -23.22 -9.46 -29.70
N LEU A 149 -24.08 -9.86 -30.65
CA LEU A 149 -24.16 -9.28 -31.99
C LEU A 149 -24.61 -7.80 -31.95
N TYR A 150 -25.57 -7.46 -31.09
CA TYR A 150 -25.99 -6.07 -30.85
C TYR A 150 -24.86 -5.18 -30.31
N ILE A 151 -24.10 -5.64 -29.29
CA ILE A 151 -22.93 -4.93 -28.78
C ILE A 151 -21.94 -4.68 -29.93
N HIS A 152 -21.59 -5.72 -30.70
CA HIS A 152 -20.67 -5.55 -31.83
C HIS A 152 -21.22 -4.56 -32.87
N HIS A 153 -22.52 -4.62 -33.18
CA HIS A 153 -23.14 -3.64 -34.06
C HIS A 153 -22.98 -2.22 -33.49
N THR A 154 -23.37 -1.97 -32.24
CA THR A 154 -23.32 -0.65 -31.62
C THR A 154 -21.89 -0.10 -31.50
N LEU A 155 -20.90 -0.95 -31.19
CA LEU A 155 -19.48 -0.59 -31.14
C LEU A 155 -18.88 -0.19 -32.50
N PHE A 156 -19.34 -0.81 -33.60
CA PHE A 156 -18.66 -0.72 -34.90
C PHE A 156 -19.55 -0.23 -36.05
N LYS A 157 -20.82 0.14 -35.81
CA LYS A 157 -21.75 0.63 -36.85
C LYS A 157 -21.25 1.83 -37.62
N ASN A 158 -20.41 2.67 -37.02
CA ASN A 158 -19.77 3.82 -37.69
C ASN A 158 -18.45 3.46 -38.38
N THR A 159 -17.87 2.29 -38.08
CA THR A 159 -16.56 1.84 -38.59
C THR A 159 -16.70 0.84 -39.73
N PHE A 160 -17.54 -0.19 -39.60
CA PHE A 160 -17.61 -1.33 -40.53
C PHE A 160 -19.02 -1.48 -41.13
N GLU A 161 -19.11 -1.93 -42.38
CA GLU A 161 -20.39 -2.29 -43.02
C GLU A 161 -20.98 -3.59 -42.44
N TRP A 162 -20.10 -4.53 -42.06
CA TRP A 162 -20.43 -5.84 -41.49
C TRP A 162 -20.61 -5.81 -39.96
N ALA A 163 -20.80 -4.64 -39.34
CA ALA A 163 -20.96 -4.53 -37.89
C ALA A 163 -22.17 -5.38 -37.39
N GLY A 164 -21.92 -6.30 -36.47
CA GLY A 164 -22.91 -7.25 -35.95
C GLY A 164 -23.11 -8.51 -36.81
N LYS A 165 -22.25 -8.74 -37.81
CA LYS A 165 -22.25 -9.96 -38.64
C LYS A 165 -21.09 -10.88 -38.25
N THR A 166 -21.38 -12.18 -38.18
CA THR A 166 -20.40 -13.23 -37.85
C THR A 166 -19.57 -13.60 -39.08
N ARG A 167 -18.33 -14.06 -38.90
CA ARG A 167 -17.31 -14.12 -39.96
C ARG A 167 -17.42 -15.29 -40.94
N GLU A 168 -18.15 -16.35 -40.57
CA GLU A 168 -18.46 -17.51 -41.42
C GLU A 168 -19.63 -17.27 -42.39
N LYS A 169 -20.44 -16.23 -42.17
CA LYS A 169 -21.52 -15.86 -43.07
C LYS A 169 -20.98 -14.92 -44.15
N PRO A 170 -21.18 -15.20 -45.46
CA PRO A 170 -20.78 -14.31 -46.54
C PRO A 170 -21.40 -12.91 -46.38
N PHE A 171 -20.56 -11.88 -46.50
CA PHE A 171 -20.97 -10.48 -46.44
C PHE A 171 -20.64 -9.76 -47.74
N THR A 172 -21.65 -9.16 -48.38
CA THR A 172 -21.50 -8.34 -49.59
C THR A 172 -21.32 -6.88 -49.20
N PHE A 173 -20.16 -6.31 -49.56
CA PHE A 173 -19.86 -4.88 -49.38
C PHE A 173 -20.58 -4.02 -50.43
N LYS A 174 -20.70 -2.71 -50.16
CA LYS A 174 -21.22 -1.72 -51.12
C LYS A 174 -20.44 -1.65 -52.44
N ASP A 175 -19.15 -1.98 -52.42
CA ASP A 175 -18.32 -2.09 -53.64
C ASP A 175 -18.61 -3.37 -54.46
N GLY A 176 -19.57 -4.18 -54.01
CA GLY A 176 -20.02 -5.39 -54.67
C GLY A 176 -19.12 -6.61 -54.45
N THR A 177 -18.02 -6.51 -53.69
CA THR A 177 -17.20 -7.68 -53.30
C THR A 177 -17.85 -8.48 -52.17
N VAL A 178 -17.63 -9.79 -52.15
CA VAL A 178 -18.18 -10.69 -51.11
C VAL A 178 -17.04 -11.28 -50.28
N ALA A 179 -17.09 -11.08 -48.96
CA ALA A 179 -16.09 -11.58 -48.02
C ALA A 179 -16.66 -12.66 -47.10
N CYS A 180 -15.84 -13.64 -46.78
CA CYS A 180 -16.10 -14.64 -45.74
C CYS A 180 -14.76 -15.09 -45.15
N MET A 181 -14.73 -15.39 -43.84
CA MET A 181 -13.54 -15.84 -43.12
C MET A 181 -13.91 -16.97 -42.14
N SER A 182 -14.39 -18.08 -42.68
CA SER A 182 -14.77 -19.29 -41.94
C SER A 182 -13.64 -19.84 -41.07
N GLU A 183 -12.39 -19.75 -41.53
CA GLU A 183 -11.19 -20.12 -40.78
C GLU A 183 -10.40 -18.89 -40.35
N MET A 184 -9.87 -18.91 -39.13
CA MET A 184 -9.01 -17.86 -38.61
C MET A 184 -7.96 -18.44 -37.67
N LYS A 185 -6.71 -18.00 -37.84
CA LYS A 185 -5.61 -18.25 -36.89
C LYS A 185 -4.96 -16.92 -36.49
N LYS A 186 -4.57 -16.78 -35.22
CA LYS A 186 -3.84 -15.62 -34.68
C LYS A 186 -2.85 -16.12 -33.63
N ALA A 187 -1.59 -15.66 -33.68
CA ALA A 187 -0.53 -16.07 -32.75
C ALA A 187 -0.44 -17.61 -32.55
N ASN A 188 -0.47 -18.36 -33.67
CA ASN A 188 -0.52 -19.82 -33.73
C ASN A 188 -1.75 -20.52 -33.09
N ILE A 189 -2.69 -19.77 -32.51
CA ILE A 189 -3.99 -20.29 -32.05
C ILE A 189 -4.94 -20.41 -33.24
N SER A 190 -5.66 -21.53 -33.32
CA SER A 190 -6.74 -21.75 -34.30
C SER A 190 -8.10 -21.59 -33.61
N PHE A 191 -8.96 -20.74 -34.16
CA PHE A 191 -10.31 -20.52 -33.63
C PHE A 191 -11.33 -21.49 -34.24
N ALA A 192 -12.55 -21.52 -33.69
CA ALA A 192 -13.67 -22.27 -34.24
C ALA A 192 -13.84 -21.97 -35.75
N SER A 193 -14.11 -23.01 -36.54
CA SER A 193 -14.11 -22.90 -38.00
C SER A 193 -15.44 -23.33 -38.61
N GLY A 194 -15.94 -22.53 -39.56
CA GLY A 194 -17.24 -22.76 -40.22
C GLY A 194 -18.40 -22.82 -39.22
N ASN A 195 -19.21 -23.88 -39.31
CA ASN A 195 -20.42 -24.06 -38.49
C ASN A 195 -20.16 -24.07 -36.98
N LYS A 196 -18.94 -24.44 -36.54
CA LYS A 196 -18.54 -24.39 -35.12
C LYS A 196 -18.68 -23.02 -34.47
N ILE A 197 -18.75 -21.93 -35.27
CA ILE A 197 -19.03 -20.59 -34.75
C ILE A 197 -20.50 -20.46 -34.34
N GLN A 198 -21.45 -20.99 -35.13
CA GLN A 198 -22.87 -20.98 -34.77
C GLN A 198 -23.14 -21.93 -33.60
N GLU A 199 -22.58 -23.15 -33.65
CA GLU A 199 -22.64 -24.13 -32.53
C GLU A 199 -22.11 -23.50 -31.21
N GLY A 200 -21.01 -22.74 -31.26
CA GLY A 200 -20.47 -22.04 -30.10
C GLY A 200 -21.36 -20.91 -29.55
N LEU A 201 -22.09 -20.21 -30.42
CA LEU A 201 -23.06 -19.18 -30.03
C LEU A 201 -24.36 -19.78 -29.47
N GLU A 202 -24.83 -20.88 -30.03
CA GLU A 202 -25.96 -21.67 -29.51
C GLU A 202 -25.61 -22.29 -28.15
N ASN A 203 -24.38 -22.78 -27.99
CA ASN A 203 -23.89 -23.31 -26.71
C ASN A 203 -23.77 -22.22 -25.64
N LEU A 204 -23.37 -21.00 -26.00
CA LEU A 204 -23.36 -19.83 -25.11
C LEU A 204 -24.78 -19.56 -24.58
N ASP A 205 -25.77 -19.49 -25.47
CA ASP A 205 -27.17 -19.20 -25.12
C ASP A 205 -27.77 -20.29 -24.23
N ARG A 206 -27.53 -21.55 -24.58
CA ARG A 206 -27.94 -22.71 -23.79
C ARG A 206 -27.29 -22.69 -22.40
N THR A 207 -25.98 -22.51 -22.32
CA THR A 207 -25.22 -22.50 -21.06
C THR A 207 -25.66 -21.37 -20.13
N LEU A 208 -25.90 -20.17 -20.68
CA LEU A 208 -26.41 -19.04 -19.90
C LEU A 208 -27.85 -19.27 -19.41
N ALA A 209 -28.72 -19.87 -20.22
CA ALA A 209 -30.07 -20.22 -19.80
C ALA A 209 -30.08 -21.31 -18.71
N GLU A 210 -29.34 -22.41 -18.91
CA GLU A 210 -29.19 -23.53 -17.97
C GLU A 210 -28.65 -23.06 -16.61
N LYS A 211 -27.68 -22.12 -16.60
CA LYS A 211 -27.10 -21.55 -15.37
C LYS A 211 -27.83 -20.29 -14.86
N ASN A 212 -29.07 -20.03 -15.29
CA ASN A 212 -29.87 -18.86 -14.88
C ASN A 212 -29.11 -17.52 -14.96
N TYR A 213 -28.33 -17.32 -16.02
CA TYR A 213 -27.48 -16.14 -16.26
C TYR A 213 -26.51 -15.83 -15.12
N LEU A 214 -26.05 -16.88 -14.41
CA LEU A 214 -25.16 -16.82 -13.24
C LEU A 214 -25.72 -16.07 -12.02
N LYS A 215 -27.03 -15.79 -11.98
CA LYS A 215 -27.70 -15.10 -10.87
C LYS A 215 -27.76 -15.96 -9.62
N GLY A 216 -27.58 -15.34 -8.46
CA GLY A 216 -27.69 -15.99 -7.15
C GLY A 216 -26.49 -16.86 -6.76
N LEU A 217 -25.39 -16.78 -7.51
CA LEU A 217 -24.13 -17.42 -7.16
C LEU A 217 -23.34 -16.57 -6.14
N THR A 218 -22.41 -17.20 -5.43
CA THR A 218 -21.34 -16.45 -4.76
C THR A 218 -20.41 -15.85 -5.80
N ARG A 219 -19.63 -14.83 -5.43
CA ARG A 219 -18.67 -14.18 -6.33
C ARG A 219 -17.65 -15.18 -6.89
N GLU A 220 -17.21 -16.13 -6.06
CA GLU A 220 -16.24 -17.17 -6.39
C GLU A 220 -16.83 -18.14 -7.44
N ALA A 221 -18.07 -18.59 -7.23
CA ALA A 221 -18.78 -19.43 -8.19
C ALA A 221 -19.13 -18.68 -9.48
N PHE A 222 -19.42 -17.38 -9.41
CA PHE A 222 -19.57 -16.52 -10.59
C PHE A 222 -18.26 -16.41 -11.38
N VAL A 223 -17.13 -16.16 -10.71
CA VAL A 223 -15.79 -16.07 -11.33
C VAL A 223 -15.43 -17.36 -12.08
N GLU A 224 -15.59 -18.52 -11.44
CA GLU A 224 -15.42 -19.84 -12.06
C GLU A 224 -16.21 -19.95 -13.37
N ASN A 225 -17.53 -19.77 -13.29
CA ASN A 225 -18.41 -19.99 -14.44
C ASN A 225 -18.22 -18.92 -15.53
N ALA A 226 -17.99 -17.67 -15.17
CA ALA A 226 -17.79 -16.57 -16.13
C ALA A 226 -16.45 -16.70 -16.87
N ALA A 227 -15.38 -17.13 -16.19
CA ALA A 227 -14.08 -17.39 -16.82
C ALA A 227 -14.18 -18.53 -17.86
N GLU A 228 -14.84 -19.64 -17.54
CA GLU A 228 -15.02 -20.75 -18.48
C GLU A 228 -15.88 -20.36 -19.71
N ILE A 229 -16.97 -19.61 -19.51
CA ILE A 229 -17.77 -19.09 -20.63
C ILE A 229 -16.95 -18.11 -21.49
N MET A 230 -16.04 -17.32 -20.88
CA MET A 230 -15.14 -16.43 -21.62
C MET A 230 -14.12 -17.22 -22.46
N ILE A 231 -13.57 -18.32 -21.94
CA ILE A 231 -12.66 -19.21 -22.67
C ILE A 231 -13.37 -19.82 -23.89
N GLN A 232 -14.59 -20.35 -23.71
CA GLN A 232 -15.40 -20.89 -24.81
C GLN A 232 -15.71 -19.83 -25.88
N LEU A 233 -16.06 -18.61 -25.46
CA LEU A 233 -16.34 -17.52 -26.39
C LEU A 233 -15.08 -16.99 -27.08
N ASN A 234 -13.92 -17.05 -26.44
CA ASN A 234 -12.60 -16.75 -27.02
C ASN A 234 -12.23 -17.73 -28.13
N TYR A 235 -12.50 -19.03 -27.94
CA TYR A 235 -12.34 -20.05 -28.98
C TYR A 235 -13.30 -19.82 -30.16
N THR A 236 -14.57 -19.52 -29.86
CA THR A 236 -15.62 -19.27 -30.87
C THR A 236 -15.24 -18.13 -31.82
N HIS A 237 -14.69 -17.04 -31.28
CA HIS A 237 -14.14 -15.90 -32.02
C HIS A 237 -15.05 -15.42 -33.19
N PRO A 238 -16.33 -15.07 -32.92
CA PRO A 238 -17.38 -15.04 -33.94
C PRO A 238 -17.28 -13.91 -34.97
N PHE A 239 -16.57 -12.82 -34.68
CA PHE A 239 -16.46 -11.64 -35.55
C PHE A 239 -15.13 -11.57 -36.30
N ARG A 240 -15.07 -10.84 -37.41
CA ARG A 240 -13.82 -10.64 -38.17
C ARG A 240 -12.78 -9.82 -37.40
N GLU A 241 -13.20 -8.80 -36.65
CA GLU A 241 -12.36 -7.97 -35.80
C GLU A 241 -13.24 -7.38 -34.68
N GLY A 242 -12.67 -7.01 -33.54
CA GLY A 242 -13.41 -6.38 -32.44
C GLY A 242 -13.87 -7.32 -31.33
N ASN A 243 -13.69 -8.65 -31.48
CA ASN A 243 -14.12 -9.69 -30.52
C ASN A 243 -13.89 -9.30 -29.05
N GLY A 244 -12.64 -8.99 -28.67
CA GLY A 244 -12.29 -8.65 -27.28
C GLY A 244 -13.00 -7.41 -26.71
N ARG A 245 -13.35 -6.41 -27.53
CA ARG A 245 -14.12 -5.24 -27.08
C ARG A 245 -15.59 -5.63 -26.83
N THR A 246 -16.16 -6.43 -27.73
CA THR A 246 -17.53 -6.94 -27.61
C THR A 246 -17.68 -7.89 -26.41
N GLN A 247 -16.76 -8.84 -26.26
CA GLN A 247 -16.75 -9.83 -25.16
C GLN A 247 -16.67 -9.15 -23.80
N ARG A 248 -15.74 -8.20 -23.61
CA ARG A 248 -15.62 -7.48 -22.31
C ARG A 248 -16.91 -6.76 -21.92
N MET A 249 -17.54 -6.06 -22.87
CA MET A 249 -18.84 -5.40 -22.62
C MET A 249 -19.95 -6.41 -22.30
N PHE A 250 -19.96 -7.56 -22.98
CA PHE A 250 -20.90 -8.65 -22.70
C PHE A 250 -20.73 -9.19 -21.28
N PHE A 251 -19.49 -9.39 -20.83
CA PHE A 251 -19.20 -9.85 -19.46
C PHE A 251 -19.42 -8.77 -18.40
N GLU A 252 -19.17 -7.48 -18.69
CA GLU A 252 -19.60 -6.36 -17.83
C GLU A 252 -21.12 -6.41 -17.59
N LYS A 253 -21.92 -6.60 -18.65
CA LYS A 253 -23.39 -6.73 -18.55
C LYS A 253 -23.85 -8.05 -17.92
N LEU A 254 -23.12 -9.16 -18.10
CA LEU A 254 -23.40 -10.43 -17.39
C LEU A 254 -23.19 -10.28 -15.88
N ALA A 255 -22.11 -9.62 -15.47
CA ALA A 255 -21.84 -9.33 -14.05
C ALA A 255 -22.96 -8.47 -13.46
N GLU A 256 -23.38 -7.41 -14.17
CA GLU A 256 -24.48 -6.53 -13.75
C GLU A 256 -25.80 -7.31 -13.55
N ILE A 257 -26.15 -8.21 -14.47
CA ILE A 257 -27.33 -9.10 -14.36
C ILE A 257 -27.23 -10.05 -13.15
N ALA A 258 -26.02 -10.52 -12.85
CA ALA A 258 -25.74 -11.44 -11.75
C ALA A 258 -25.51 -10.75 -10.39
N SER A 259 -25.68 -9.42 -10.29
CA SER A 259 -25.37 -8.61 -9.10
C SER A 259 -23.89 -8.65 -8.66
N HIS A 260 -22.99 -8.87 -9.61
CA HIS A 260 -21.54 -8.79 -9.43
C HIS A 260 -20.95 -7.62 -10.24
N LYS A 261 -19.63 -7.42 -10.13
CA LYS A 261 -18.89 -6.42 -10.90
C LYS A 261 -17.73 -7.08 -11.63
N LEU A 262 -17.41 -6.59 -12.83
CA LEU A 262 -16.15 -6.86 -13.51
C LEU A 262 -15.61 -5.53 -14.05
N ASP A 263 -14.37 -5.18 -13.71
CA ASP A 263 -13.71 -3.96 -14.21
C ASP A 263 -12.50 -4.29 -15.10
N PHE A 264 -12.77 -4.58 -16.38
CA PHE A 264 -11.69 -4.87 -17.34
C PHE A 264 -10.76 -3.69 -17.64
N SER A 265 -11.02 -2.47 -17.13
CA SER A 265 -10.07 -1.36 -17.27
C SER A 265 -8.80 -1.56 -16.45
N LEU A 266 -8.85 -2.47 -15.47
CA LEU A 266 -7.73 -2.87 -14.60
C LEU A 266 -6.87 -3.99 -15.18
N VAL A 267 -7.22 -4.50 -16.37
CA VAL A 267 -6.52 -5.61 -17.04
C VAL A 267 -5.59 -5.05 -18.13
N THR A 268 -4.30 -5.37 -18.06
CA THR A 268 -3.37 -5.03 -19.15
C THR A 268 -3.59 -5.93 -20.37
N GLU A 269 -3.18 -5.45 -21.54
CA GLU A 269 -3.31 -6.22 -22.79
C GLU A 269 -2.48 -7.51 -22.71
N GLU A 270 -1.29 -7.44 -22.11
CA GLU A 270 -0.43 -8.60 -21.86
C GLU A 270 -1.08 -9.64 -20.94
N ARG A 271 -1.73 -9.22 -19.84
CA ARG A 271 -2.46 -10.14 -18.95
C ARG A 271 -3.60 -10.85 -19.68
N MET A 272 -4.37 -10.11 -20.48
CA MET A 272 -5.48 -10.68 -21.25
C MET A 272 -4.99 -11.66 -22.32
N ASN A 273 -3.87 -11.34 -22.98
CA ASN A 273 -3.23 -12.23 -23.96
C ASN A 273 -2.75 -13.52 -23.28
N LEU A 274 -1.98 -13.42 -22.19
CA LEU A 274 -1.47 -14.56 -21.42
C LEU A 274 -2.62 -15.50 -21.01
N ALA A 275 -3.67 -14.96 -20.39
CA ALA A 275 -4.81 -15.76 -19.94
C ALA A 275 -5.59 -16.43 -21.09
N SER A 276 -5.69 -15.76 -22.24
CA SER A 276 -6.34 -16.30 -23.43
C SER A 276 -5.48 -17.34 -24.15
N ILE A 277 -4.14 -17.21 -24.11
CA ILE A 277 -3.21 -18.16 -24.72
C ILE A 277 -3.12 -19.44 -23.87
N ALA A 278 -2.95 -19.32 -22.55
CA ALA A 278 -2.84 -20.46 -21.63
C ALA A 278 -4.05 -21.41 -21.74
N SER A 279 -5.25 -20.84 -21.73
CA SER A 279 -6.50 -21.61 -21.84
C SER A 279 -6.70 -22.25 -23.22
N LEU A 280 -6.35 -21.55 -24.32
CA LEU A 280 -6.57 -22.06 -25.69
C LEU A 280 -5.45 -22.98 -26.22
N GLN A 281 -4.23 -22.93 -25.67
CA GLN A 281 -3.11 -23.78 -26.08
C GLN A 281 -2.81 -24.92 -25.10
N SER A 282 -2.89 -24.65 -23.79
CA SER A 282 -2.51 -25.60 -22.74
C SER A 282 -3.71 -26.18 -21.98
N GLY A 283 -4.92 -25.68 -22.22
CA GLY A 283 -6.12 -26.03 -21.44
C GLY A 283 -6.13 -25.44 -20.03
N ASP A 284 -5.20 -24.54 -19.70
CA ASP A 284 -5.07 -23.95 -18.37
C ASP A 284 -6.00 -22.75 -18.20
N SER A 285 -7.06 -22.91 -17.42
CA SER A 285 -8.02 -21.85 -17.11
C SER A 285 -7.65 -20.98 -15.92
N GLU A 286 -6.66 -21.37 -15.10
CA GLU A 286 -6.31 -20.65 -13.87
C GLU A 286 -5.87 -19.19 -14.10
N PRO A 287 -5.11 -18.84 -15.15
CA PRO A 287 -4.82 -17.44 -15.48
C PRO A 287 -6.07 -16.61 -15.78
N MET A 288 -7.12 -17.21 -16.36
CA MET A 288 -8.38 -16.51 -16.65
C MET A 288 -9.24 -16.39 -15.39
N LYS A 289 -9.33 -17.44 -14.57
CA LYS A 289 -10.03 -17.40 -13.28
C LYS A 289 -9.41 -16.36 -12.35
N HIS A 290 -8.08 -16.32 -12.25
CA HIS A 290 -7.37 -15.29 -11.50
C HIS A 290 -7.57 -13.87 -12.06
N LEU A 291 -7.71 -13.72 -13.38
CA LEU A 291 -8.06 -12.43 -14.01
C LEU A 291 -9.47 -11.97 -13.59
N PHE A 292 -10.46 -12.86 -13.61
CA PHE A 292 -11.83 -12.56 -13.20
C PHE A 292 -11.96 -12.34 -11.68
N ASP A 293 -11.21 -13.06 -10.85
CA ASP A 293 -11.15 -12.83 -9.40
C ASP A 293 -10.65 -11.41 -9.07
N ASP A 294 -9.52 -11.02 -9.65
CA ASP A 294 -8.90 -9.70 -9.45
C ASP A 294 -9.82 -8.51 -9.76
N ILE A 295 -10.61 -8.61 -10.83
CA ILE A 295 -11.48 -7.52 -11.29
C ILE A 295 -12.92 -7.60 -10.78
N SER A 296 -13.24 -8.62 -9.97
CA SER A 296 -14.53 -8.78 -9.30
C SER A 296 -14.46 -8.57 -7.79
N ASN A 297 -13.33 -8.89 -7.16
CA ASN A 297 -13.11 -8.66 -5.74
C ASN A 297 -12.94 -7.14 -5.47
N PRO A 298 -13.76 -6.52 -4.60
CA PRO A 298 -13.68 -5.08 -4.32
C PRO A 298 -12.33 -4.61 -3.75
N GLU A 299 -11.69 -5.40 -2.89
CA GLU A 299 -10.39 -5.06 -2.29
C GLU A 299 -9.27 -5.11 -3.33
N LYS A 300 -9.23 -6.18 -4.14
CA LYS A 300 -8.28 -6.32 -5.26
C LYS A 300 -8.47 -5.24 -6.31
N THR A 301 -9.72 -4.94 -6.66
CA THR A 301 -10.11 -3.85 -7.56
C THR A 301 -9.63 -2.49 -7.04
N LEU A 302 -9.69 -2.23 -5.72
CA LEU A 302 -9.21 -0.99 -5.11
C LEU A 302 -7.69 -0.82 -5.28
N ILE A 303 -6.90 -1.83 -4.95
CA ILE A 303 -5.43 -1.75 -5.04
C ILE A 303 -4.94 -1.74 -6.50
N LEU A 304 -5.60 -2.47 -7.40
CA LEU A 304 -5.33 -2.43 -8.84
C LEU A 304 -5.65 -1.07 -9.45
N LYS A 305 -6.78 -0.46 -9.06
CA LYS A 305 -7.15 0.88 -9.53
C LYS A 305 -6.16 1.93 -9.05
N GLU A 306 -5.81 1.91 -7.77
CA GLU A 306 -4.80 2.78 -7.18
C GLU A 306 -3.46 2.70 -7.93
N PHE A 307 -3.02 1.48 -8.24
CA PHE A 307 -1.84 1.25 -9.08
C PHE A 307 -2.01 1.84 -10.49
N MET A 308 -3.08 1.52 -11.21
CA MET A 308 -3.31 1.99 -12.57
C MET A 308 -3.40 3.51 -12.67
N ASP A 309 -4.10 4.17 -11.74
CA ASP A 309 -4.21 5.63 -11.67
C ASP A 309 -2.84 6.28 -11.36
N HIS A 310 -2.03 5.67 -10.50
CA HIS A 310 -0.65 6.13 -10.25
C HIS A 310 0.23 6.01 -11.51
N MET A 311 0.25 4.86 -12.18
CA MET A 311 1.06 4.63 -13.38
C MET A 311 0.66 5.55 -14.53
N LYS A 312 -0.63 5.85 -14.66
CA LYS A 312 -1.18 6.84 -15.59
C LYS A 312 -0.69 8.26 -15.26
N LYS A 313 -0.67 8.64 -13.98
CA LYS A 313 -0.22 9.97 -13.50
C LYS A 313 1.27 10.22 -13.77
N ILE A 314 2.12 9.21 -13.61
CA ILE A 314 3.57 9.32 -13.88
C ILE A 314 3.93 9.10 -15.36
N GLY A 315 2.97 8.77 -16.22
CA GLY A 315 3.16 8.68 -17.66
C GLY A 315 4.02 7.51 -18.14
N VAL A 316 4.00 6.36 -17.45
CA VAL A 316 4.79 5.19 -17.86
C VAL A 316 4.34 4.71 -19.25
N LYS A 317 5.26 4.79 -20.22
CA LYS A 317 5.04 4.24 -21.57
C LYS A 317 4.88 2.72 -21.49
N ASN A 318 4.08 2.17 -22.41
CA ASN A 318 3.91 0.73 -22.62
C ASN A 318 3.31 -0.05 -21.43
N MET A 319 2.55 0.60 -20.53
CA MET A 319 1.87 -0.12 -19.42
C MET A 319 0.91 -1.23 -19.87
N LYS A 320 0.37 -1.15 -21.09
CA LYS A 320 -0.48 -2.21 -21.67
C LYS A 320 0.29 -3.51 -21.92
N GLU A 321 1.60 -3.42 -22.18
CA GLU A 321 2.50 -4.52 -22.52
C GLU A 321 3.14 -5.15 -21.28
N ARG A 322 2.81 -4.66 -20.07
CA ARG A 322 3.33 -5.22 -18.81
C ARG A 322 2.33 -6.16 -18.16
N LEU A 323 2.82 -7.26 -17.62
CA LEU A 323 2.01 -8.17 -16.81
C LEU A 323 1.80 -7.57 -15.41
N VAL A 324 0.53 -7.43 -15.01
CA VAL A 324 0.11 -6.85 -13.73
C VAL A 324 -0.92 -7.78 -13.09
N LEU A 325 -0.58 -8.34 -11.93
CA LEU A 325 -1.39 -9.33 -11.20
C LEU A 325 -1.54 -8.87 -9.74
N THR A 326 -2.64 -9.19 -9.05
CA THR A 326 -2.55 -9.18 -7.58
C THR A 326 -1.78 -10.40 -7.08
N ALA A 327 -1.28 -10.31 -5.85
CA ALA A 327 -0.71 -11.44 -5.14
C ALA A 327 -1.80 -12.46 -4.82
N LYS A 328 -1.53 -13.74 -5.07
CA LYS A 328 -2.44 -14.85 -4.77
C LYS A 328 -2.29 -15.30 -3.32
N GLU A 329 -3.38 -15.82 -2.75
CA GLU A 329 -3.37 -16.46 -1.43
C GLU A 329 -2.40 -17.65 -1.40
N GLU A 330 -1.73 -17.85 -0.26
CA GLU A 330 -0.67 -18.85 -0.01
C GLU A 330 0.60 -18.75 -0.89
N GLU A 331 0.61 -17.93 -1.95
CA GLU A 331 1.80 -17.72 -2.77
C GLU A 331 2.82 -16.80 -2.07
N THR A 332 4.09 -17.21 -2.12
CA THR A 332 5.22 -16.40 -1.68
C THR A 332 5.85 -15.71 -2.88
N HIS A 333 5.96 -14.38 -2.81
CA HIS A 333 6.59 -13.58 -3.86
C HIS A 333 7.85 -12.89 -3.34
N THR A 334 8.95 -13.04 -4.10
CA THR A 334 10.23 -12.38 -3.84
C THR A 334 10.58 -11.47 -5.01
N GLY A 335 10.84 -10.20 -4.73
CA GLY A 335 11.14 -9.19 -5.75
C GLY A 335 11.65 -7.90 -5.15
N PHE A 336 11.61 -6.84 -5.95
CA PHE A 336 12.02 -5.49 -5.51
C PHE A 336 10.82 -4.61 -5.26
N TYR A 337 10.77 -3.96 -4.10
CA TYR A 337 9.71 -3.02 -3.75
C TYR A 337 9.74 -1.80 -4.68
N ARG A 338 8.59 -1.49 -5.29
CA ARG A 338 8.42 -0.38 -6.25
C ARG A 338 7.56 0.76 -5.69
N GLY A 339 7.28 0.74 -4.40
CA GLY A 339 6.38 1.70 -3.74
C GLY A 339 4.98 1.15 -3.54
N GLY A 340 4.10 2.00 -3.02
CA GLY A 340 2.70 1.68 -2.78
C GLY A 340 1.87 2.95 -2.57
N GLY A 341 0.56 2.80 -2.66
CA GLY A 341 -0.39 3.88 -2.44
C GLY A 341 -0.89 3.91 -0.99
N ALA A 342 -2.14 4.29 -0.81
CA ALA A 342 -2.86 4.29 0.46
C ALA A 342 -3.15 2.87 0.96
N ASN A 343 -3.53 1.95 0.06
CA ASN A 343 -3.99 0.60 0.40
C ASN A 343 -3.09 -0.49 -0.19
N GLY A 344 -2.71 -0.35 -1.45
CA GLY A 344 -1.86 -1.32 -2.14
C GLY A 344 -0.36 -1.03 -2.02
N PHE A 345 0.43 -2.05 -2.31
CA PHE A 345 1.85 -1.93 -2.65
C PHE A 345 2.20 -2.75 -3.89
N MET A 346 3.33 -2.44 -4.52
CA MET A 346 3.82 -3.10 -5.72
C MET A 346 5.22 -3.66 -5.49
N ILE A 347 5.44 -4.88 -5.99
CA ILE A 347 6.77 -5.44 -6.18
C ILE A 347 7.01 -5.82 -7.65
N ASP A 348 8.27 -5.76 -8.07
CA ASP A 348 8.74 -6.19 -9.38
C ASP A 348 9.39 -7.58 -9.25
N VAL A 349 8.73 -8.58 -9.83
CA VAL A 349 9.15 -9.98 -9.88
C VAL A 349 9.53 -10.29 -11.33
N LYS A 350 10.82 -10.12 -11.65
CA LYS A 350 11.39 -10.40 -12.98
C LYS A 350 10.66 -9.68 -14.13
N GLY A 351 10.19 -8.44 -13.91
CA GLY A 351 9.45 -7.65 -14.89
C GLY A 351 7.92 -7.77 -14.80
N THR A 352 7.41 -8.73 -14.03
CA THR A 352 5.98 -8.80 -13.68
C THR A 352 5.72 -7.94 -12.45
N PHE A 353 4.69 -7.09 -12.51
CA PHE A 353 4.24 -6.33 -11.34
C PHE A 353 3.22 -7.14 -10.54
N ILE A 354 3.58 -7.47 -9.31
CA ILE A 354 2.68 -8.11 -8.33
C ILE A 354 2.20 -7.04 -7.35
N ILE A 355 0.87 -6.89 -7.26
CA ILE A 355 0.20 -5.90 -6.42
C ILE A 355 -0.33 -6.59 -5.17
N GLY A 356 0.18 -6.21 -3.99
CA GLY A 356 -0.26 -6.72 -2.69
C GLY A 356 -1.12 -5.70 -1.94
N ASP A 357 -1.96 -6.16 -1.03
CA ASP A 357 -2.60 -5.30 0.00
C ASP A 357 -1.61 -5.12 1.16
N LYS A 358 -1.44 -3.89 1.65
CA LYS A 358 -0.57 -3.61 2.79
C LYS A 358 -0.92 -4.42 4.04
N LYS A 359 -2.17 -4.86 4.23
CA LYS A 359 -2.57 -5.74 5.34
C LYS A 359 -1.85 -7.10 5.34
N HIS A 360 -1.18 -7.47 4.24
CA HIS A 360 -0.36 -8.69 4.10
C HIS A 360 1.11 -8.48 4.51
N LEU A 361 1.52 -7.25 4.86
CA LEU A 361 2.87 -6.93 5.35
C LEU A 361 2.85 -6.61 6.84
N ALA A 362 3.94 -6.95 7.53
CA ALA A 362 4.09 -6.57 8.93
C ALA A 362 4.24 -5.04 9.08
N PRO A 363 3.74 -4.43 10.17
CA PRO A 363 3.87 -2.99 10.40
C PRO A 363 5.31 -2.46 10.32
N GLU A 364 6.25 -3.20 10.89
CA GLU A 364 7.68 -2.86 10.84
C GLU A 364 8.22 -2.82 9.40
N GLN A 365 7.75 -3.70 8.50
CA GLN A 365 8.10 -3.65 7.08
C GLN A 365 7.51 -2.41 6.43
N LEU A 366 6.21 -2.15 6.62
CA LEU A 366 5.52 -0.99 6.02
C LEU A 366 6.13 0.36 6.42
N LYS A 367 6.68 0.47 7.64
CA LYS A 367 7.33 1.68 8.15
C LYS A 367 8.77 1.86 7.68
N THR A 368 9.45 0.78 7.27
CA THR A 368 10.89 0.81 6.95
C THR A 368 11.22 0.64 5.47
N LEU A 369 10.35 -0.01 4.69
CA LEU A 369 10.51 -0.28 3.26
C LEU A 369 10.71 0.97 2.42
N LYS A 370 11.73 0.94 1.56
CA LYS A 370 12.07 1.97 0.57
C LYS A 370 12.02 1.39 -0.83
N ILE A 371 11.80 2.28 -1.82
CA ILE A 371 11.79 1.90 -3.23
C ILE A 371 13.18 1.37 -3.62
N GLY A 372 13.23 0.15 -4.14
CA GLY A 372 14.47 -0.55 -4.48
C GLY A 372 14.85 -1.65 -3.49
N ASP A 373 14.27 -1.69 -2.28
CA ASP A 373 14.55 -2.73 -1.30
C ASP A 373 14.09 -4.11 -1.82
N ALA A 374 14.88 -5.15 -1.55
CA ALA A 374 14.47 -6.52 -1.78
C ALA A 374 13.46 -6.93 -0.69
N ILE A 375 12.35 -7.54 -1.11
CA ILE A 375 11.27 -7.97 -0.22
C ILE A 375 10.78 -9.36 -0.62
N THR A 376 10.52 -10.17 0.41
CA THR A 376 9.75 -11.40 0.31
C THR A 376 8.53 -11.26 1.20
N PHE A 377 7.36 -11.62 0.68
CA PHE A 377 6.14 -11.75 1.47
C PHE A 377 5.31 -12.93 0.96
N THR A 378 4.45 -13.44 1.84
CA THR A 378 3.48 -14.49 1.53
C THR A 378 2.10 -13.93 1.85
N VAL A 379 1.12 -14.14 0.98
CA VAL A 379 -0.27 -13.80 1.31
C VAL A 379 -0.82 -14.90 2.24
N PRO A 380 -1.19 -14.59 3.49
CA PRO A 380 -1.79 -15.58 4.39
C PRO A 380 -3.21 -15.94 3.94
N LYS A 381 -3.82 -16.97 4.53
CA LYS A 381 -5.22 -17.29 4.22
C LYS A 381 -6.13 -16.16 4.67
N VAL A 382 -7.19 -15.91 3.92
CA VAL A 382 -8.20 -14.90 4.29
C VAL A 382 -8.74 -15.09 5.71
N GLN A 383 -8.86 -16.34 6.16
CA GLN A 383 -9.29 -16.72 7.52
C GLN A 383 -8.34 -16.20 8.62
N ASP A 384 -7.03 -16.16 8.37
CA ASP A 384 -6.00 -15.73 9.33
C ASP A 384 -6.02 -14.21 9.55
N LEU A 385 -6.40 -13.44 8.53
CA LEU A 385 -6.42 -11.97 8.57
C LEU A 385 -7.75 -11.38 9.01
N GLN A 386 -8.88 -12.04 8.73
CA GLN A 386 -10.21 -11.53 9.07
C GLN A 386 -10.41 -11.31 10.58
N GLN A 387 -9.61 -11.97 11.42
CA GLN A 387 -9.68 -11.81 12.87
C GLN A 387 -8.84 -10.65 13.41
N ILE A 388 -7.97 -10.00 12.64
CA ILE A 388 -7.02 -8.99 13.16
C ILE A 388 -7.51 -7.58 12.84
N LEU A 389 -7.64 -6.74 13.87
CA LEU A 389 -7.93 -5.31 13.73
C LEU A 389 -6.67 -4.45 13.78
N ILE A 390 -5.85 -4.61 14.82
CA ILE A 390 -4.55 -3.94 14.96
C ILE A 390 -3.47 -5.03 15.07
N PRO A 391 -2.55 -5.16 14.09
CA PRO A 391 -1.49 -6.15 14.12
C PRO A 391 -0.46 -5.86 15.22
N LYS A 392 0.23 -6.92 15.64
CA LYS A 392 1.48 -6.81 16.41
C LYS A 392 2.55 -6.16 15.55
N GLU A 393 3.43 -5.39 16.17
CA GLU A 393 4.60 -4.78 15.55
C GLU A 393 5.84 -5.07 16.40
N LYS A 394 6.93 -5.53 15.78
CA LYS A 394 8.21 -5.71 16.46
C LYS A 394 9.09 -4.49 16.28
N ILE A 395 9.14 -3.65 17.31
CA ILE A 395 10.06 -2.50 17.36
C ILE A 395 11.45 -2.99 17.74
N ALA A 396 12.44 -2.74 16.87
CA ALA A 396 13.83 -3.12 17.11
C ALA A 396 14.42 -2.42 18.36
N PRO A 397 15.36 -3.05 19.09
CA PRO A 397 16.13 -2.38 20.13
C PRO A 397 16.89 -1.16 19.61
N LEU A 398 17.07 -0.13 20.44
CA LEU A 398 17.90 1.01 20.07
C LEU A 398 19.38 0.61 20.00
N THR A 399 20.09 1.11 18.99
CA THR A 399 21.55 1.00 18.93
C THR A 399 22.20 2.00 19.90
N LYS A 400 23.47 1.79 20.25
CA LYS A 400 24.21 2.68 21.17
C LYS A 400 24.24 4.11 20.64
N GLU A 401 24.42 4.27 19.34
CA GLU A 401 24.49 5.55 18.62
C GLU A 401 23.16 6.29 18.72
N LYS A 402 22.03 5.59 18.50
CA LYS A 402 20.69 6.20 18.60
C LYS A 402 20.32 6.57 20.04
N ILE A 403 20.82 5.82 21.03
CA ILE A 403 20.69 6.18 22.45
C ILE A 403 21.46 7.47 22.73
N ILE A 404 22.74 7.54 22.35
CA ILE A 404 23.59 8.72 22.55
C ILE A 404 23.02 9.96 21.86
N GLU A 405 22.53 9.83 20.62
CA GLU A 405 21.86 10.90 19.88
C GLU A 405 20.67 11.47 20.66
N ARG A 406 19.74 10.61 21.11
CA ARG A 406 18.58 11.04 21.91
C ARG A 406 18.97 11.68 23.25
N ILE A 407 20.04 11.22 23.90
CA ILE A 407 20.53 11.85 25.14
C ILE A 407 21.13 13.24 24.85
N LYS A 408 21.91 13.40 23.77
CA LYS A 408 22.47 14.70 23.33
C LYS A 408 21.37 15.70 22.93
N GLU A 409 20.22 15.23 22.45
CA GLU A 409 19.03 16.05 22.16
C GLU A 409 18.19 16.42 23.40
N HIS A 410 18.41 15.78 24.56
CA HIS A 410 17.55 15.97 25.72
C HIS A 410 17.74 17.36 26.38
N PRO A 411 16.67 18.14 26.65
CA PRO A 411 16.78 19.52 27.16
C PRO A 411 17.62 19.65 28.44
N SER A 412 17.47 18.72 29.39
CA SER A 412 18.25 18.73 30.64
C SER A 412 19.75 18.56 30.40
N ILE A 413 20.14 17.74 29.41
CA ILE A 413 21.55 17.49 29.07
C ILE A 413 22.16 18.71 28.40
N GLN A 414 21.42 19.36 27.51
CA GLN A 414 21.84 20.60 26.86
C GLN A 414 22.04 21.74 27.87
N ALA A 415 21.08 21.93 28.80
CA ALA A 415 21.19 22.91 29.86
C ALA A 415 22.39 22.65 30.78
N ARG A 416 22.64 21.38 31.17
CA ARG A 416 23.82 20.98 31.96
C ARG A 416 25.12 21.23 31.20
N LYS A 417 25.18 20.92 29.89
CA LYS A 417 26.37 21.19 29.06
C LYS A 417 26.69 22.69 29.02
N GLN A 418 25.68 23.54 28.80
CA GLN A 418 25.85 25.00 28.81
C GLN A 418 26.33 25.54 30.17
N THR A 419 25.86 24.98 31.29
CA THR A 419 26.38 25.31 32.63
C THR A 419 27.87 24.98 32.74
N ILE A 420 28.29 23.81 32.28
CA ILE A 420 29.71 23.40 32.29
C ILE A 420 30.54 24.28 31.36
N GLU A 421 30.09 24.57 30.13
CA GLU A 421 30.80 25.45 29.19
C GLU A 421 31.04 26.85 29.80
N SER A 422 30.06 27.42 30.50
CA SER A 422 30.19 28.69 31.24
C SER A 422 31.22 28.63 32.38
N LEU A 423 31.21 27.54 33.14
CA LEU A 423 32.16 27.31 34.24
C LEU A 423 33.58 27.03 33.72
N CYS A 424 33.74 26.24 32.65
CA CYS A 424 35.01 26.01 31.96
C CYS A 424 35.60 27.32 31.39
N LYS A 425 34.77 28.20 30.83
CA LYS A 425 35.20 29.55 30.41
C LYS A 425 35.69 30.39 31.60
N THR A 426 35.07 30.24 32.77
CA THR A 426 35.45 30.97 34.00
C THR A 426 36.73 30.41 34.64
N VAL A 427 36.85 29.08 34.73
CA VAL A 427 37.95 28.38 35.42
C VAL A 427 39.20 28.28 34.53
N TYR A 428 39.05 28.01 33.24
CA TYR A 428 40.16 27.72 32.30
C TYR A 428 40.28 28.71 31.13
N GLY A 429 39.34 29.64 30.97
CA GLY A 429 39.33 30.57 29.83
C GLY A 429 38.86 29.95 28.50
N ASN A 430 38.56 28.64 28.46
CA ASN A 430 38.07 27.93 27.28
C ASN A 430 36.82 27.11 27.63
N PRO A 431 35.63 27.40 27.05
CA PRO A 431 34.42 26.64 27.32
C PRO A 431 34.47 25.18 26.85
N TYR A 432 35.21 24.88 25.78
CA TYR A 432 35.23 23.56 25.12
C TYR A 432 36.35 22.63 25.63
N ILE A 433 37.05 23.00 26.70
CA ILE A 433 38.24 22.28 27.21
C ILE A 433 37.96 20.83 27.68
N LEU A 434 36.69 20.48 27.91
CA LEU A 434 36.25 19.14 28.32
C LEU A 434 35.53 18.35 27.22
N GLU A 435 35.48 18.83 25.98
CA GLU A 435 34.63 18.21 24.94
C GLU A 435 35.02 16.74 24.63
N GLU A 436 36.32 16.44 24.50
CA GLU A 436 36.82 15.06 24.36
C GLU A 436 36.54 14.18 25.60
N LYS A 437 36.45 14.79 26.79
CA LYS A 437 36.14 14.08 28.04
C LYS A 437 34.67 13.68 28.12
N PHE A 438 33.76 14.45 27.51
CA PHE A 438 32.34 14.11 27.49
C PHE A 438 32.04 12.84 26.72
N GLU A 439 32.73 12.55 25.60
CA GLU A 439 32.51 11.29 24.88
C GLU A 439 32.86 10.06 25.74
N LYS A 440 33.85 10.16 26.65
CA LYS A 440 34.14 9.10 27.64
C LYS A 440 33.02 8.93 28.67
N ILE A 441 32.40 10.04 29.09
CA ILE A 441 31.22 10.04 29.98
C ILE A 441 30.00 9.42 29.26
N HIS A 442 29.92 9.50 27.92
CA HIS A 442 28.85 8.87 27.14
C HIS A 442 29.02 7.35 27.04
N GLU A 443 30.26 6.86 27.05
CA GLU A 443 30.59 5.43 27.16
C GLU A 443 30.31 4.89 28.57
N ASP A 444 30.89 5.52 29.60
CA ASP A 444 30.71 5.19 31.01
C ASP A 444 30.46 6.46 31.87
N PRO A 445 29.24 6.67 32.40
CA PRO A 445 28.94 7.80 33.28
C PRO A 445 29.85 7.91 34.51
N LEU A 446 30.48 6.82 34.98
CA LEU A 446 31.42 6.86 36.11
C LEU A 446 32.70 7.65 35.79
N GLU A 447 33.03 7.88 34.51
CA GLU A 447 34.10 8.79 34.11
C GLU A 447 33.80 10.25 34.50
N GLY A 448 32.52 10.61 34.73
CA GLY A 448 32.13 11.93 35.19
C GLY A 448 32.58 12.21 36.62
N GLU A 449 32.33 11.27 37.54
CA GLU A 449 32.83 11.33 38.92
C GLU A 449 34.36 11.35 38.94
N LYS A 450 35.03 10.49 38.15
CA LYS A 450 36.49 10.47 38.05
C LYS A 450 37.06 11.80 37.55
N LEU A 451 36.42 12.42 36.56
CA LEU A 451 36.80 13.74 36.04
C LEU A 451 36.59 14.85 37.08
N ALA A 452 35.49 14.83 37.82
CA ALA A 452 35.23 15.76 38.91
C ALA A 452 36.29 15.63 40.01
N CYS A 453 36.60 14.42 40.48
CA CYS A 453 37.66 14.16 41.46
C CYS A 453 39.04 14.59 40.94
N GLN A 454 39.39 14.28 39.69
CA GLN A 454 40.64 14.72 39.05
C GLN A 454 40.79 16.25 39.08
N ILE A 455 39.71 17.00 38.82
CA ILE A 455 39.72 18.47 38.83
C ILE A 455 39.80 19.01 40.27
N ILE A 456 39.22 18.34 41.27
CA ILE A 456 39.35 18.72 42.68
C ILE A 456 40.79 18.52 43.18
N GLU A 457 41.36 17.33 42.96
CA GLU A 457 42.71 16.99 43.43
C GLU A 457 43.80 17.79 42.72
N CYS A 458 43.67 17.97 41.40
CA CYS A 458 44.63 18.74 40.61
C CYS A 458 43.91 19.54 39.51
N PRO A 459 43.41 20.75 39.81
CA PRO A 459 42.71 21.61 38.84
C PRO A 459 43.55 21.91 37.59
N LYS A 460 44.88 21.94 37.74
CA LYS A 460 45.84 22.20 36.64
C LYS A 460 46.06 20.99 35.72
N SER A 461 45.54 19.81 36.04
CA SER A 461 45.70 18.60 35.23
C SER A 461 44.90 18.62 33.92
N ILE A 462 43.87 19.48 33.84
CA ILE A 462 43.10 19.73 32.61
C ILE A 462 43.75 20.84 31.78
N SER A 463 43.97 22.01 32.39
CA SER A 463 44.58 23.17 31.73
C SER A 463 45.08 24.19 32.77
N LYS A 464 45.81 25.21 32.32
CA LYS A 464 46.15 26.36 33.16
C LYS A 464 44.85 27.10 33.53
N LEU A 465 44.61 27.30 34.83
CA LEU A 465 43.51 28.15 35.31
C LEU A 465 43.62 29.57 34.74
N ALA A 466 42.49 30.24 34.54
CA ALA A 466 42.41 31.60 34.01
C ALA A 466 43.06 32.65 34.95
N GLY A 467 43.39 33.81 34.39
CA GLY A 467 44.02 34.90 35.15
C GLY A 467 45.48 34.65 35.55
N ILE A 468 46.04 35.56 36.33
CA ILE A 468 47.48 35.65 36.65
C ILE A 468 47.71 35.43 38.15
N LYS A 469 48.78 34.71 38.49
CA LYS A 469 49.29 34.47 39.85
C LYS A 469 50.80 34.70 39.87
N ILE A 470 51.27 35.71 40.60
CA ILE A 470 52.70 36.05 40.75
C ILE A 470 53.00 36.07 42.24
N GLY A 471 53.74 35.07 42.73
CA GLY A 471 53.90 34.83 44.16
C GLY A 471 52.54 34.68 44.85
N SER A 472 52.28 35.49 45.87
CA SER A 472 51.01 35.54 46.60
C SER A 472 49.94 36.45 45.95
N ILE A 473 50.27 37.20 44.90
CA ILE A 473 49.33 38.14 44.26
C ILE A 473 48.52 37.40 43.18
N ILE A 474 47.20 37.41 43.32
CA ILE A 474 46.23 36.91 42.33
C ILE A 474 45.40 38.06 41.79
N ASN A 475 45.04 38.01 40.49
CA ASN A 475 44.09 38.96 39.91
C ASN A 475 42.64 38.47 40.02
N ASN A 476 41.66 39.35 39.81
CA ASN A 476 40.23 39.03 39.93
C ASN A 476 39.78 37.85 39.04
N ALA A 477 40.42 37.66 37.88
CA ALA A 477 40.14 36.52 37.01
C ALA A 477 40.66 35.19 37.62
N ARG A 478 41.82 35.21 38.28
CA ARG A 478 42.39 34.05 38.99
C ARG A 478 41.58 33.70 40.24
N ALA A 479 41.16 34.69 41.02
CA ALA A 479 40.29 34.47 42.18
C ALA A 479 38.97 33.79 41.77
N ARG A 480 38.25 34.37 40.79
CA ARG A 480 37.03 33.75 40.23
C ARG A 480 37.26 32.34 39.67
N ALA A 481 38.40 32.10 39.04
CA ALA A 481 38.74 30.77 38.54
C ALA A 481 38.95 29.75 39.68
N GLU A 482 39.64 30.14 40.76
CA GLU A 482 39.86 29.28 41.94
C GLU A 482 38.52 29.03 42.70
N ASP A 483 37.67 30.06 42.88
CA ASP A 483 36.36 29.95 43.55
C ASP A 483 35.35 29.03 42.82
N ASN A 484 35.42 28.95 41.48
CA ASN A 484 34.43 28.20 40.68
C ASN A 484 34.83 26.74 40.40
N ILE A 485 35.97 26.25 40.92
CA ILE A 485 36.42 24.86 40.72
C ILE A 485 35.39 23.88 41.27
N LEU A 486 34.93 24.06 42.51
CA LEU A 486 33.93 23.17 43.12
C LEU A 486 32.60 23.20 42.36
N SER A 487 32.16 24.39 41.90
CA SER A 487 30.96 24.54 41.08
C SER A 487 31.08 23.79 39.74
N LEU A 488 32.26 23.80 39.11
CA LEU A 488 32.54 23.04 37.89
C LEU A 488 32.46 21.53 38.14
N CYS A 489 33.08 21.03 39.22
CA CYS A 489 33.05 19.61 39.55
C CYS A 489 31.62 19.12 39.85
N ILE A 490 30.86 19.87 40.64
CA ILE A 490 29.44 19.59 40.90
C ILE A 490 28.61 19.63 39.59
N ALA A 491 28.94 20.50 38.64
CA ALA A 491 28.24 20.56 37.36
C ALA A 491 28.55 19.34 36.47
N ILE A 492 29.80 18.85 36.45
CA ILE A 492 30.23 17.64 35.74
C ILE A 492 29.58 16.39 36.32
N ASP A 493 29.57 16.24 37.64
CA ASP A 493 28.96 15.10 38.33
C ASP A 493 27.44 15.05 38.06
N ARG A 494 26.76 16.18 38.25
CA ARG A 494 25.33 16.32 37.89
C ARG A 494 25.05 16.07 36.42
N TYR A 495 26.00 16.35 35.51
CA TYR A 495 25.83 16.03 34.09
C TYR A 495 25.88 14.52 33.87
N ALA A 496 26.80 13.80 34.52
CA ALA A 496 26.89 12.34 34.44
C ALA A 496 25.67 11.63 35.07
N ASP A 497 25.18 12.11 36.22
CA ASP A 497 23.92 11.63 36.80
C ASP A 497 22.73 11.89 35.88
N THR A 498 22.57 13.13 35.38
CA THR A 498 21.50 13.46 34.42
C THR A 498 21.61 12.58 33.15
N PHE A 499 22.82 12.28 32.68
CA PHE A 499 23.06 11.41 31.52
C PHE A 499 22.62 9.97 31.79
N LYS A 500 22.90 9.45 32.99
CA LYS A 500 22.45 8.12 33.44
C LYS A 500 20.93 8.03 33.60
N GLU A 501 20.30 9.03 34.21
CA GLU A 501 18.84 9.14 34.35
C GLU A 501 18.17 9.17 32.97
N VAL A 502 18.56 10.10 32.10
CA VAL A 502 17.98 10.24 30.74
C VAL A 502 18.21 8.98 29.89
N LYS A 503 19.37 8.32 30.02
CA LYS A 503 19.64 7.02 29.37
C LYS A 503 18.69 5.93 29.86
N GLN A 504 18.41 5.87 31.17
CA GLN A 504 17.48 4.93 31.75
C GLN A 504 16.05 5.21 31.29
N ASP A 505 15.61 6.47 31.30
CA ASP A 505 14.28 6.89 30.84
C ASP A 505 14.06 6.56 29.36
N ILE A 506 15.04 6.83 28.49
CA ILE A 506 14.97 6.50 27.06
C ILE A 506 14.80 4.98 26.86
N LEU A 507 15.54 4.16 27.62
CA LEU A 507 15.46 2.71 27.54
C LEU A 507 14.13 2.16 28.10
N GLN A 508 13.66 2.68 29.22
CA GLN A 508 12.38 2.29 29.82
C GLN A 508 11.20 2.67 28.92
N ASN A 509 11.18 3.89 28.38
CA ASN A 509 10.15 4.33 27.44
C ASN A 509 10.17 3.51 26.15
N HIS A 510 11.35 3.19 25.61
CA HIS A 510 11.47 2.33 24.42
C HIS A 510 10.97 0.90 24.69
N PHE A 511 11.26 0.34 25.86
CA PHE A 511 10.77 -0.99 26.25
C PHE A 511 9.25 -1.02 26.51
N ALA A 512 8.70 0.04 27.11
CA ALA A 512 7.26 0.21 27.25
C ALA A 512 6.57 0.29 25.87
N GLU A 513 7.16 1.04 24.94
CA GLU A 513 6.71 1.16 23.55
C GLU A 513 6.78 -0.18 22.79
N GLN A 514 7.86 -0.96 22.96
CA GLN A 514 7.95 -2.33 22.44
C GLN A 514 6.79 -3.20 22.95
N ARG A 515 6.59 -3.26 24.29
CA ARG A 515 5.49 -4.03 24.90
C ARG A 515 4.09 -3.52 24.53
N ARG A 516 3.94 -2.24 24.19
CA ARG A 516 2.71 -1.65 23.68
C ARG A 516 2.41 -2.19 22.28
N CYS A 517 3.38 -2.11 21.38
CA CYS A 517 3.24 -2.49 19.98
C CYS A 517 3.20 -4.02 19.73
N GLU A 518 3.77 -4.83 20.62
CA GLU A 518 3.65 -6.30 20.58
C GLU A 518 2.24 -6.84 20.89
N GLN A 519 1.32 -6.00 21.38
CA GLN A 519 -0.07 -6.38 21.60
C GLN A 519 -0.81 -6.51 20.26
N LEU A 520 -1.61 -7.58 20.14
CA LEU A 520 -2.58 -7.77 19.07
C LEU A 520 -3.93 -7.21 19.54
N VAL A 521 -4.70 -6.60 18.64
CA VAL A 521 -6.13 -6.36 18.84
C VAL A 521 -6.89 -7.06 17.74
N GLU A 522 -7.75 -7.99 18.11
CA GLU A 522 -8.61 -8.72 17.19
C GLU A 522 -9.82 -7.84 16.79
N VAL A 523 -10.51 -8.21 15.73
CA VAL A 523 -11.85 -7.68 15.45
C VAL A 523 -12.77 -7.97 16.63
N PRO A 524 -13.72 -7.08 16.96
CA PRO A 524 -14.61 -7.27 18.09
C PRO A 524 -15.51 -8.50 17.87
N GLY A 525 -15.92 -9.13 18.98
CA GLY A 525 -16.81 -10.29 18.98
C GLY A 525 -18.20 -9.98 18.43
N GLU A 526 -19.04 -11.03 18.34
CA GLU A 526 -20.40 -10.92 17.79
C GLU A 526 -21.24 -9.86 18.51
N TRP A 527 -21.01 -9.68 19.82
CA TRP A 527 -21.61 -8.63 20.64
C TRP A 527 -21.62 -7.24 20.01
N MET A 528 -20.58 -6.88 19.24
CA MET A 528 -20.52 -5.56 18.62
C MET A 528 -21.42 -5.48 17.39
N LYS A 529 -21.53 -6.56 16.60
CA LYS A 529 -22.49 -6.62 15.49
C LYS A 529 -23.91 -6.58 16.02
N ASP A 530 -24.18 -7.34 17.08
CA ASP A 530 -25.48 -7.42 17.73
C ASP A 530 -25.89 -6.05 18.29
N LEU A 531 -25.07 -5.42 19.14
CA LEU A 531 -25.35 -4.09 19.67
C LEU A 531 -25.48 -3.03 18.56
N CYS A 532 -24.62 -3.04 17.53
CA CYS A 532 -24.73 -2.09 16.42
C CYS A 532 -25.96 -2.32 15.53
N SER A 533 -26.65 -3.46 15.63
CA SER A 533 -27.93 -3.72 14.95
C SER A 533 -29.15 -3.18 15.71
N LEU A 534 -28.99 -2.92 17.01
CA LEU A 534 -30.05 -2.46 17.91
C LEU A 534 -30.19 -0.93 17.94
N SER A 535 -31.39 -0.44 18.29
CA SER A 535 -31.61 0.97 18.62
C SER A 535 -30.87 1.38 19.90
N LYS A 536 -30.68 2.69 20.15
CA LYS A 536 -29.94 3.15 21.34
C LYS A 536 -30.59 2.73 22.66
N GLU A 537 -31.91 2.69 22.67
CA GLU A 537 -32.74 2.28 23.81
C GLU A 537 -32.56 0.77 24.07
N GLN A 538 -32.58 -0.04 22.99
CA GLN A 538 -32.32 -1.48 23.07
C GLN A 538 -30.88 -1.81 23.46
N GLN A 539 -29.90 -1.01 23.00
CA GLN A 539 -28.50 -1.11 23.44
C GLN A 539 -28.39 -0.85 24.95
N GLN A 540 -29.01 0.23 25.46
CA GLN A 540 -29.02 0.54 26.89
C GLN A 540 -29.64 -0.58 27.72
N GLU A 541 -30.73 -1.19 27.26
CA GLU A 541 -31.38 -2.30 27.95
C GLU A 541 -30.52 -3.58 27.94
N ALA A 542 -29.92 -3.95 26.81
CA ALA A 542 -29.00 -5.09 26.73
C ALA A 542 -27.78 -4.90 27.67
N LEU A 543 -27.25 -3.67 27.75
CA LEU A 543 -26.14 -3.31 28.62
C LEU A 543 -26.54 -3.21 30.10
N SER A 544 -27.77 -2.84 30.43
CA SER A 544 -28.26 -2.79 31.81
C SER A 544 -28.41 -4.22 32.37
N GLN A 545 -28.97 -5.12 31.56
CA GLN A 545 -29.29 -6.50 31.94
C GLN A 545 -28.07 -7.43 32.03
N SER A 546 -27.09 -7.33 31.13
CA SER A 546 -25.90 -8.21 31.17
C SER A 546 -24.70 -7.57 31.87
N ARG A 547 -24.11 -8.29 32.83
CA ARG A 547 -22.84 -7.90 33.47
C ARG A 547 -21.64 -8.36 32.65
N GLU A 548 -21.77 -9.50 32.01
CA GLU A 548 -20.78 -10.21 31.21
C GLU A 548 -20.44 -9.39 29.97
N LEU A 549 -21.45 -8.94 29.23
CA LEU A 549 -21.32 -8.04 28.08
C LEU A 549 -20.61 -6.73 28.47
N ARG A 550 -20.99 -6.12 29.59
CA ARG A 550 -20.31 -4.92 30.11
C ARG A 550 -18.85 -5.18 30.46
N ALA A 551 -18.53 -6.36 31.01
CA ALA A 551 -17.16 -6.74 31.32
C ALA A 551 -16.34 -6.98 30.05
N GLU A 552 -16.91 -7.64 29.03
CA GLU A 552 -16.28 -7.86 27.73
C GLU A 552 -15.98 -6.53 27.01
N ILE A 553 -16.95 -5.62 26.95
CA ILE A 553 -16.78 -4.28 26.36
C ILE A 553 -15.70 -3.48 27.09
N ARG A 554 -15.66 -3.54 28.43
CA ARG A 554 -14.62 -2.88 29.24
C ARG A 554 -13.24 -3.49 28.96
N ALA A 555 -13.13 -4.81 28.88
CA ALA A 555 -11.89 -5.52 28.57
C ALA A 555 -11.39 -5.18 27.14
N TYR A 556 -12.27 -5.18 26.14
CA TYR A 556 -11.94 -4.83 24.77
C TYR A 556 -11.53 -3.35 24.63
N SER A 557 -12.27 -2.44 25.29
CA SER A 557 -11.92 -1.02 25.37
C SER A 557 -10.56 -0.80 26.05
N ALA A 558 -10.26 -1.53 27.12
CA ALA A 558 -8.95 -1.48 27.77
C ALA A 558 -7.84 -1.97 26.81
N LYS A 559 -8.04 -3.10 26.14
CA LYS A 559 -7.09 -3.68 25.17
C LYS A 559 -6.77 -2.76 23.99
N ILE A 560 -7.77 -2.02 23.49
CA ILE A 560 -7.57 -0.95 22.50
C ILE A 560 -6.71 0.18 23.07
N ASN A 561 -7.08 0.71 24.25
CA ASN A 561 -6.40 1.86 24.86
C ASN A 561 -4.97 1.52 25.33
N THR A 562 -4.68 0.26 25.66
CA THR A 562 -3.30 -0.20 25.94
C THR A 562 -2.48 -0.45 24.69
N ARG A 563 -3.10 -0.69 23.53
CA ARG A 563 -2.39 -0.86 22.24
C ARG A 563 -2.08 0.46 21.55
N LEU A 564 -2.96 1.45 21.64
CA LEU A 564 -2.84 2.73 20.93
C LEU A 564 -2.02 3.76 21.73
N SER A 565 -1.26 4.59 21.02
CA SER A 565 -0.55 5.74 21.58
C SER A 565 -1.44 6.97 21.65
N ALA A 566 -1.01 7.98 22.41
CA ALA A 566 -1.67 9.28 22.44
C ALA A 566 -1.79 9.93 21.03
N SER A 567 -0.78 9.78 20.17
CA SER A 567 -0.81 10.29 18.79
C SER A 567 -1.80 9.53 17.90
N GLU A 568 -2.00 8.23 18.13
CA GLU A 568 -2.97 7.41 17.40
C GLU A 568 -4.41 7.69 17.87
N HIS A 569 -4.61 7.87 19.18
CA HIS A 569 -5.89 8.34 19.73
C HIS A 569 -6.29 9.72 19.19
N GLU A 570 -5.34 10.66 19.10
CA GLU A 570 -5.65 11.98 18.53
C GLU A 570 -5.94 11.86 17.03
N ALA A 571 -5.22 11.01 16.27
CA ALA A 571 -5.53 10.77 14.86
C ALA A 571 -6.94 10.17 14.64
N ILE A 572 -7.40 9.26 15.53
CA ILE A 572 -8.76 8.71 15.52
C ILE A 572 -9.82 9.77 15.83
N LYS A 573 -9.53 10.69 16.76
CA LYS A 573 -10.40 11.82 17.12
C LYS A 573 -10.49 12.87 16.01
N GLU A 574 -9.38 13.12 15.32
CA GLU A 574 -9.28 14.02 14.15
C GLU A 574 -9.84 13.40 12.86
N ASN A 575 -10.18 12.11 12.84
CA ASN A 575 -10.43 11.31 11.62
C ASN A 575 -9.27 11.36 10.60
N ASN A 576 -8.03 11.52 11.10
CA ASN A 576 -6.81 11.61 10.29
C ASN A 576 -6.29 10.21 9.95
N TYR A 577 -6.98 9.55 9.01
CA TYR A 577 -6.69 8.17 8.60
C TYR A 577 -5.28 7.99 8.02
N GLU A 578 -4.71 9.00 7.34
CA GLU A 578 -3.36 8.93 6.79
C GLU A 578 -2.29 8.89 7.90
N LYS A 579 -2.42 9.76 8.91
CA LYS A 579 -1.57 9.77 10.11
C LYS A 579 -1.68 8.43 10.83
N LEU A 580 -2.90 7.94 11.06
CA LEU A 580 -3.17 6.67 11.74
C LEU A 580 -2.59 5.46 10.99
N ALA A 581 -2.82 5.37 9.67
CA ALA A 581 -2.28 4.30 8.83
C ALA A 581 -0.74 4.27 8.86
N LYS A 582 -0.11 5.44 8.86
CA LYS A 582 1.36 5.59 8.96
C LYS A 582 1.90 5.24 10.35
N THR A 583 1.25 5.68 11.43
CA THR A 583 1.73 5.42 12.80
C THR A 583 1.51 3.98 13.23
N ILE A 584 0.39 3.35 12.85
CA ILE A 584 0.14 1.93 13.10
C ILE A 584 0.99 1.06 12.15
N GLY A 585 1.17 1.47 10.89
CA GLY A 585 1.76 0.64 9.84
C GLY A 585 0.72 -0.29 9.23
N THR A 586 -0.27 0.29 8.53
CA THR A 586 -1.37 -0.45 7.88
C THR A 586 -1.91 0.30 6.65
N SER A 587 -2.97 -0.22 6.01
CA SER A 587 -3.66 0.44 4.89
C SER A 587 -4.58 1.58 5.36
N LEU A 588 -4.91 2.51 4.46
CA LEU A 588 -5.88 3.57 4.73
C LEU A 588 -7.28 3.01 5.05
N SER A 589 -7.72 1.98 4.31
CA SER A 589 -8.98 1.28 4.57
C SER A 589 -9.01 0.65 5.96
N LYS A 590 -7.92 0.00 6.40
CA LYS A 590 -7.83 -0.58 7.74
C LYS A 590 -7.76 0.49 8.83
N ALA A 591 -7.11 1.63 8.58
CA ALA A 591 -7.14 2.77 9.50
C ALA A 591 -8.55 3.38 9.65
N GLN A 592 -9.36 3.39 8.58
CA GLN A 592 -10.78 3.77 8.65
C GLN A 592 -11.60 2.74 9.44
N GLU A 593 -11.37 1.45 9.25
CA GLU A 593 -12.00 0.36 10.01
C GLU A 593 -11.69 0.48 11.52
N ILE A 594 -10.40 0.66 11.87
CA ILE A 594 -9.94 0.91 13.25
C ILE A 594 -10.64 2.14 13.82
N THR A 595 -10.65 3.26 13.09
CA THR A 595 -11.28 4.50 13.56
C THR A 595 -12.77 4.29 13.85
N LYS A 596 -13.51 3.66 12.93
CA LYS A 596 -14.93 3.34 13.10
C LYS A 596 -15.17 2.45 14.32
N ILE A 597 -14.41 1.37 14.47
CA ILE A 597 -14.58 0.45 15.61
C ILE A 597 -14.27 1.14 16.93
N VAL A 598 -13.16 1.88 17.04
CA VAL A 598 -12.78 2.59 18.26
C VAL A 598 -13.80 3.65 18.65
N GLN A 599 -14.37 4.37 17.66
CA GLN A 599 -15.46 5.33 17.90
C GLN A 599 -16.73 4.64 18.40
N SER A 600 -17.21 3.57 17.74
CA SER A 600 -18.40 2.83 18.20
C SER A 600 -18.22 2.18 19.58
N VAL A 601 -17.05 1.61 19.88
CA VAL A 601 -16.73 1.07 21.23
C VAL A 601 -16.77 2.18 22.28
N LYS A 602 -16.32 3.40 21.95
CA LYS A 602 -16.38 4.55 22.85
C LYS A 602 -17.82 5.01 23.10
N GLU A 603 -18.66 5.06 22.06
CA GLU A 603 -20.09 5.40 22.18
C GLU A 603 -20.85 4.38 23.03
N ILE A 604 -20.66 3.08 22.75
CA ILE A 604 -21.24 1.98 23.55
C ILE A 604 -20.76 2.05 25.00
N ARG A 605 -19.47 2.34 25.24
CA ARG A 605 -18.96 2.50 26.61
C ARG A 605 -19.57 3.70 27.34
N GLN A 606 -19.86 4.79 26.64
CA GLN A 606 -20.50 5.98 27.21
C GLN A 606 -21.98 5.76 27.57
N SER A 607 -22.64 4.73 27.02
CA SER A 607 -24.01 4.35 27.40
C SER A 607 -24.08 3.37 28.58
N ILE A 608 -22.95 2.83 29.06
CA ILE A 608 -22.90 2.00 30.27
C ILE A 608 -23.01 2.90 31.51
N PRO A 609 -24.01 2.71 32.40
CA PRO A 609 -24.11 3.50 33.62
C PRO A 609 -22.91 3.29 34.56
N ASP A 610 -22.29 4.38 35.01
CA ASP A 610 -21.26 4.38 36.04
C ASP A 610 -21.87 4.12 37.43
N ARG A 611 -22.20 2.85 37.68
CA ARG A 611 -22.41 2.30 39.02
C ARG A 611 -21.47 1.12 39.21
N GLU A 612 -20.25 1.39 39.68
CA GLU A 612 -19.61 0.70 40.83
C GLU A 612 -18.16 1.18 41.06
N PHE A 613 -17.94 1.67 42.29
CA PHE A 613 -16.67 1.82 43.04
C PHE A 613 -15.55 2.77 42.58
N SER A 614 -15.38 3.81 43.39
CA SER A 614 -14.09 4.40 43.77
C SER A 614 -13.20 3.37 44.47
N CYS A 615 -11.91 3.30 44.12
CA CYS A 615 -10.88 2.70 44.95
C CYS A 615 -9.57 3.50 44.88
N HIS A 616 -9.21 4.09 46.02
CA HIS A 616 -7.91 4.64 46.44
C HIS A 616 -6.81 4.83 45.38
N THR A 617 -6.63 6.08 44.95
CA THR A 617 -5.37 6.56 44.36
C THR A 617 -4.27 6.64 45.44
N PHE A 618 -3.10 6.05 45.14
CA PHE A 618 -1.90 6.15 45.96
C PHE A 618 -1.39 7.60 46.08
N ASP A 619 -0.75 7.91 47.20
CA ASP A 619 -0.35 9.26 47.60
C ASP A 619 1.00 9.70 46.97
N GLU A 620 0.95 10.66 46.04
CA GLU A 620 2.13 11.23 45.36
C GLU A 620 3.06 12.00 46.33
N GLN A 621 2.55 12.45 47.48
CA GLN A 621 3.31 13.23 48.46
C GLN A 621 4.52 12.46 49.02
N SER A 622 4.39 11.12 49.13
CA SER A 622 5.43 10.25 49.67
C SER A 622 6.63 10.07 48.73
N ALA A 623 6.42 10.17 47.41
CA ALA A 623 7.51 10.04 46.42
C ALA A 623 8.39 11.30 46.36
N GLN A 624 7.80 12.49 46.54
CA GLN A 624 8.53 13.76 46.53
C GLN A 624 9.51 13.88 47.70
N ASN A 625 9.12 13.41 48.90
CA ASN A 625 9.97 13.41 50.08
C ASN A 625 11.21 12.51 49.92
N LEU A 626 11.10 11.39 49.19
CA LEU A 626 12.24 10.51 48.91
C LEU A 626 13.24 11.15 47.94
N LEU A 627 12.75 11.91 46.95
CA LEU A 627 13.59 12.62 45.97
C LEU A 627 14.37 13.79 46.58
N GLN A 628 13.90 14.33 47.71
CA GLN A 628 14.53 15.45 48.41
C GLN A 628 15.80 14.98 49.16
N SER A 629 15.74 13.86 49.89
CA SER A 629 16.89 13.35 50.67
C SER A 629 18.04 12.81 49.81
N ILE A 630 17.75 12.35 48.58
CA ILE A 630 18.77 11.93 47.62
C ILE A 630 19.63 13.13 47.17
N LYS A 631 19.05 14.33 47.05
CA LYS A 631 19.78 15.53 46.61
C LYS A 631 20.80 16.02 47.64
N GLU A 632 20.48 15.92 48.93
CA GLU A 632 21.32 16.43 50.02
C GLU A 632 22.63 15.63 50.17
N ASN A 633 22.58 14.30 49.97
CA ASN A 633 23.76 13.42 50.00
C ASN A 633 24.86 13.80 48.98
N SER A 634 24.51 14.46 47.87
CA SER A 634 25.50 14.88 46.85
C SER A 634 26.47 15.97 47.35
N TYR A 635 26.03 16.85 48.25
CA TYR A 635 26.87 17.94 48.76
C TYR A 635 27.86 17.47 49.83
N GLU A 636 27.48 16.54 50.70
CA GLU A 636 28.40 16.00 51.72
C GLU A 636 29.60 15.28 51.11
N LYS A 637 29.39 14.55 50.01
CA LYS A 637 30.41 13.74 49.33
C LYS A 637 31.64 14.60 48.98
N TYR A 638 31.43 15.81 48.47
CA TYR A 638 32.51 16.72 48.08
C TYR A 638 33.13 17.50 49.25
N ILE A 639 32.36 17.83 50.29
CA ILE A 639 32.90 18.47 51.50
C ILE A 639 33.87 17.53 52.25
N LYS A 640 33.58 16.22 52.27
CA LYS A 640 34.45 15.20 52.87
C LYS A 640 35.81 15.03 52.15
N ILE A 641 35.89 15.36 50.86
CA ILE A 641 37.15 15.33 50.08
C ILE A 641 37.99 16.60 50.29
N LEU A 642 37.36 17.74 50.57
CA LEU A 642 38.02 19.05 50.68
C LEU A 642 38.56 19.40 52.09
N ASN A 643 38.26 18.61 53.13
CA ASN A 643 38.67 18.90 54.52
C ASN A 643 39.50 17.76 55.17
N PRO A 644 40.81 17.66 54.89
CA PRO A 644 41.69 16.67 55.55
C PRO A 644 41.84 16.89 57.07
N THR A 645 41.57 18.11 57.55
CA THR A 645 41.91 18.56 58.92
C THR A 645 40.90 18.12 59.99
N ALA A 646 39.68 17.69 59.61
CA ALA A 646 38.66 17.23 60.57
C ALA A 646 38.87 15.77 61.03
N MET A 647 39.67 14.97 60.30
CA MET A 647 39.83 13.53 60.54
C MET A 647 40.52 13.13 61.87
N LYS A 648 41.01 14.08 62.68
CA LYS A 648 41.74 13.79 63.93
C LYS A 648 40.96 14.00 65.23
N THR A 649 39.73 14.53 65.19
CA THR A 649 38.93 14.78 66.40
C THR A 649 37.66 13.94 66.54
N GLU A 650 37.08 13.42 65.44
CA GLU A 650 35.86 12.59 65.53
C GLU A 650 36.15 11.09 65.77
N LYS A 651 37.27 10.57 65.24
CA LYS A 651 37.66 9.17 65.45
C LYS A 651 37.92 8.77 66.91
N THR A 652 38.12 9.74 67.80
CA THR A 652 38.31 9.47 69.24
C THR A 652 36.98 9.39 70.00
N THR A 653 35.90 9.98 69.47
CA THR A 653 34.60 10.10 70.15
C THR A 653 33.66 8.94 69.83
N GLU A 654 33.62 8.48 68.58
CA GLU A 654 32.77 7.33 68.18
C GLU A 654 33.21 6.01 68.84
N ILE A 655 34.52 5.79 69.02
CA ILE A 655 35.06 4.57 69.65
C ILE A 655 34.65 4.47 71.13
N VAL A 656 34.47 5.60 71.82
CA VAL A 656 34.04 5.64 73.23
C VAL A 656 32.54 5.40 73.38
N MET A 657 31.72 5.87 72.44
CA MET A 657 30.27 5.61 72.45
C MET A 657 29.93 4.17 72.04
N HIS A 658 30.58 3.62 71.00
CA HIS A 658 30.27 2.28 70.51
C HIS A 658 30.61 1.16 71.52
N LYS A 659 31.59 1.39 72.40
CA LYS A 659 31.91 0.46 73.50
C LYS A 659 30.86 0.41 74.62
N LYS A 660 30.01 1.44 74.76
CA LYS A 660 29.03 1.52 75.86
C LYS A 660 27.71 0.80 75.56
N THR A 661 27.33 0.70 74.28
CA THR A 661 26.07 0.07 73.86
C THR A 661 26.16 -1.45 73.76
N ILE A 662 27.32 -2.01 73.39
CA ILE A 662 27.51 -3.47 73.23
C ILE A 662 27.45 -4.22 74.59
N GLN A 663 27.63 -3.52 75.72
CA GLN A 663 27.64 -4.14 77.05
C GLN A 663 26.25 -4.33 77.68
N GLN A 664 25.15 -3.96 77.00
CA GLN A 664 23.77 -4.05 77.53
C GLN A 664 22.86 -5.10 76.85
N LEU A 665 23.32 -5.87 75.85
CA LEU A 665 22.47 -6.78 75.07
C LEU A 665 22.81 -8.29 75.19
N ILE A 666 23.52 -8.70 76.25
CA ILE A 666 23.78 -10.13 76.51
C ILE A 666 23.40 -10.51 77.95
N GLN A 667 22.14 -10.89 78.16
CA GLN A 667 21.79 -12.01 79.07
C GLN A 667 20.58 -12.80 78.52
N PRO A 668 20.48 -14.13 78.78
CA PRO A 668 19.58 -15.02 78.05
C PRO A 668 18.43 -15.63 78.89
N ARG A 669 17.57 -16.42 78.21
CA ARG A 669 16.47 -17.31 78.67
C ARG A 669 15.07 -16.70 78.50
N LYS A 670 14.02 -17.48 78.19
CA LYS A 670 13.86 -18.95 78.25
C LYS A 670 12.85 -19.45 77.20
N THR A 671 13.01 -20.71 76.76
CA THR A 671 12.07 -21.48 75.93
C THR A 671 10.90 -22.03 76.73
N GLU A 672 9.71 -22.13 76.12
CA GLU A 672 8.72 -23.17 76.49
C GLU A 672 7.79 -23.52 75.30
N HIS A 673 7.40 -24.79 75.20
CA HIS A 673 6.48 -25.34 74.19
C HIS A 673 5.00 -25.03 74.59
N THR A 674 3.97 -25.12 73.73
CA THR A 674 3.30 -26.39 73.35
C THR A 674 2.15 -26.15 72.32
N ARG A 675 1.73 -27.20 71.61
CA ARG A 675 0.62 -27.27 70.61
C ARG A 675 -0.81 -27.31 71.23
N ALA A 676 -1.82 -26.79 70.50
CA ALA A 676 -3.17 -27.35 70.21
C ALA A 676 -4.04 -26.23 69.56
N MET A 677 -4.72 -26.37 68.41
CA MET A 677 -6.01 -27.07 68.13
C MET A 677 -7.18 -26.59 69.01
N SER A 678 -8.38 -26.21 68.56
CA SER A 678 -9.09 -26.19 67.24
C SER A 678 -9.97 -24.89 67.16
N ILE A 679 -10.76 -24.52 66.16
CA ILE A 679 -11.59 -25.21 65.13
C ILE A 679 -11.53 -24.39 63.83
#